data_AF-A0A942E6R9-F1
#
_entry.id   AF-A0A942E6R9-F1
#
_cell.length_a   1.000
_cell.length_b   1.000
_cell.length_c   1.000
_cell.angle_alpha   90.00
_cell.angle_beta   90.00
_cell.angle_gamma   90.00
#
_symmetry.space_group_name_H-M   'P 1'
#
loop_
_entity.id
_entity.type
_entity.pdbx_description
1 polymer ?
#
loop_
_entity_poly.entity_id
_entity_poly.type
_entity_poly.pdbx_seq_one_letter_code
_entity_poly.pdbx_strand_id
1 'polypeptide(L)'
;MSTSSKQASPSEAQRARITIAKSLLSTALMATVLSACGGGGGGSSGGAPSSTPSATSGWATRSVTFNPAVAASILLSAEFRNADANCTFVGCAAAGTPAVGQSQAFELHNLHTALSSGVTGAGKLVAVVDDGFRLTHREFSGKTLSQTGALPLADHGTHVASLIAGVKDGVGMHGVAPGANLHLTSFDPAGGGTLDIDNVIAGTLNAAGLGAVAQNNSWGYNVDARTLQNHLTANPGHSTAQALNAVVAGFGAAKWQSYLDALNTFENGGVVVWALSNDNAMTSGDVMATLPYFDTRLQGAWIAAANGYFEVNGAGDISKAIRLSAACGLAARFCIAGDGTTTAANGASDSGYSAGTGTSYVAPQISGAVALLAQAFPDMTPEEWAKRLMASADNSWFSKLGVPVAGSVDFGNGVSHAYSTEWGHGVLDIGAALAPIGSVAVLSGATVTSSARVGLAESVLLAPAAFGDGLTTALEGTDVAVFDALNRGFAVEGSALVSSPAPTMLPDLLGAVETPHWGALPSYQQLLRQAPDLAEDGASVAMLSSAAGVFEQPGSSALAERSSVFGMVQDAVAVIATQNAGPLDITAIGFAGRGVNGQTAGIGGTGVNLSWSAGGSRASVGVSFMNEQGGLLGMPENAAFGWGTGSAAGTAHIGLDQQIATDLALFGRLEYGVARQSGATSGLVANMSDLQFSGFEVGARMNSVLFASDRLSFSLAQPLRIESGTMGLSLPVSRNADGAIEHRQQDADLTPGGREFNLSLAYSQPIGSGQWQIGLQHRLDAGHIQGASSSGLALGVGQSF
;
A
#
# COMPACT_ATOMS: atom_id res chain seq x y z
N MET A 1 -60.79 -71.08 65.45
CA MET A 1 -61.22 -69.67 65.49
C MET A 1 -60.09 -68.80 64.93
N SER A 2 -60.39 -68.03 63.87
CA SER A 2 -59.83 -66.72 63.49
C SER A 2 -58.33 -66.49 63.20
N THR A 3 -58.05 -66.14 61.92
CA THR A 3 -57.24 -65.01 61.37
C THR A 3 -55.70 -64.87 61.52
N SER A 4 -55.07 -64.72 60.34
CA SER A 4 -54.02 -63.75 59.94
C SER A 4 -52.55 -63.87 60.40
N SER A 5 -51.66 -63.91 59.39
CA SER A 5 -50.42 -63.08 59.22
C SER A 5 -49.14 -63.84 58.86
N LYS A 6 -48.26 -63.11 58.17
CA LYS A 6 -47.19 -63.50 57.24
C LYS A 6 -45.82 -63.83 57.87
N GLN A 7 -45.03 -64.56 57.07
CA GLN A 7 -43.57 -64.49 56.83
C GLN A 7 -42.59 -64.91 57.94
N ALA A 8 -41.73 -65.91 57.62
CA ALA A 8 -40.33 -65.72 57.27
C ALA A 8 -39.62 -67.07 57.00
N SER A 9 -38.77 -67.13 55.97
CA SER A 9 -37.57 -67.99 55.95
C SER A 9 -36.44 -67.26 55.18
N PRO A 10 -35.15 -67.45 55.54
CA PRO A 10 -34.06 -66.58 55.10
C PRO A 10 -33.20 -67.20 53.98
N SER A 11 -32.75 -66.35 53.06
CA SER A 11 -31.63 -66.60 52.13
C SER A 11 -30.89 -65.29 51.83
N GLU A 12 -29.66 -65.44 51.31
CA GLU A 12 -28.81 -64.42 50.65
C GLU A 12 -27.64 -63.83 51.45
N ALA A 13 -26.57 -64.64 51.54
CA ALA A 13 -25.20 -64.16 51.66
C ALA A 13 -24.57 -64.01 50.26
N GLN A 14 -24.78 -62.87 49.56
CA GLN A 14 -23.87 -62.42 48.47
C GLN A 14 -24.08 -60.98 47.92
N ARG A 15 -24.72 -60.05 48.63
CA ARG A 15 -24.79 -58.62 48.22
C ARG A 15 -24.82 -57.66 49.42
N ALA A 16 -23.68 -57.08 49.80
CA ALA A 16 -23.58 -55.80 50.51
C ALA A 16 -22.12 -55.36 50.72
N ARG A 17 -21.54 -54.67 49.73
CA ARG A 17 -20.45 -53.69 49.94
C ARG A 17 -20.80 -52.44 49.15
N ILE A 18 -21.64 -51.60 49.74
CA ILE A 18 -21.92 -50.23 49.31
C ILE A 18 -21.73 -49.36 50.54
N THR A 19 -21.03 -48.23 50.36
CA THR A 19 -20.75 -47.14 51.32
C THR A 19 -19.39 -47.25 52.02
N ILE A 20 -18.34 -46.80 51.31
CA ILE A 20 -17.32 -45.80 51.72
C ILE A 20 -16.46 -45.58 50.45
N ALA A 21 -16.96 -44.74 49.53
CA ALA A 21 -16.24 -44.28 48.34
C ALA A 21 -16.96 -43.05 47.73
N LYS A 22 -17.30 -42.06 48.56
CA LYS A 22 -18.04 -40.86 48.15
C LYS A 22 -17.55 -39.54 48.76
N SER A 23 -16.34 -39.46 49.34
CA SER A 23 -15.92 -38.23 50.04
C SER A 23 -14.48 -37.73 49.86
N LEU A 24 -13.74 -38.11 48.80
CA LEU A 24 -12.34 -37.64 48.65
C LEU A 24 -11.89 -37.20 47.24
N LEU A 25 -12.78 -37.10 46.25
CA LEU A 25 -12.40 -36.60 44.90
C LEU A 25 -13.09 -35.29 44.47
N SER A 26 -13.87 -34.65 45.34
CA SER A 26 -14.56 -33.38 45.06
C SER A 26 -13.88 -32.14 45.66
N THR A 27 -12.64 -32.26 46.16
CA THR A 27 -11.94 -31.17 46.88
C THR A 27 -10.49 -30.90 46.46
N ALA A 28 -10.04 -31.43 45.30
CA ALA A 28 -8.68 -31.17 44.79
C ALA A 28 -8.62 -30.52 43.40
N LEU A 29 -9.76 -30.22 42.76
CA LEU A 29 -9.82 -29.59 41.43
C LEU A 29 -10.57 -28.24 41.47
N MET A 30 -10.29 -27.41 42.49
CA MET A 30 -10.89 -26.07 42.59
C MET A 30 -10.04 -25.09 43.42
N ALA A 31 -8.72 -25.22 43.36
CA ALA A 31 -7.78 -24.28 43.96
C ALA A 31 -6.48 -24.22 43.16
N THR A 32 -6.48 -23.42 42.08
CA THR A 32 -5.37 -22.58 41.57
C THR A 32 -5.77 -21.99 40.21
N VAL A 33 -6.80 -21.14 40.20
CA VAL A 33 -7.00 -20.09 39.20
C VAL A 33 -7.44 -18.88 40.00
N LEU A 34 -6.50 -18.12 40.55
CA LEU A 34 -6.65 -16.71 40.97
C LEU A 34 -5.33 -16.23 41.61
N SER A 35 -4.35 -15.87 40.79
CA SER A 35 -3.35 -14.84 41.13
C SER A 35 -2.54 -14.49 39.88
N ALA A 36 -2.86 -13.35 39.26
CA ALA A 36 -1.96 -12.43 38.54
C ALA A 36 -2.71 -11.66 37.44
N CYS A 37 -3.69 -10.85 37.84
CA CYS A 37 -4.02 -9.61 37.14
C CYS A 37 -3.91 -8.48 38.17
N GLY A 38 -2.97 -7.55 37.95
CA GLY A 38 -2.93 -6.25 38.62
C GLY A 38 -1.59 -5.89 39.28
N GLY A 39 -0.86 -4.94 38.67
CA GLY A 39 0.13 -4.11 39.38
C GLY A 39 1.37 -3.74 38.55
N GLY A 40 1.31 -2.61 37.84
CA GLY A 40 2.45 -2.00 37.15
C GLY A 40 3.41 -1.24 38.09
N GLY A 41 4.57 -0.88 37.55
CA GLY A 41 5.54 0.01 38.19
C GLY A 41 6.86 0.05 37.42
N GLY A 42 7.19 1.21 36.86
CA GLY A 42 8.25 1.41 35.85
C GLY A 42 9.70 1.29 36.33
N GLY A 43 10.60 1.32 35.34
CA GLY A 43 12.03 1.38 35.56
C GLY A 43 12.83 1.36 34.25
N SER A 44 13.22 2.55 33.79
CA SER A 44 14.49 2.82 33.09
C SER A 44 14.71 2.23 31.68
N SER A 45 14.36 3.03 30.68
CA SER A 45 14.96 3.01 29.34
C SER A 45 16.47 3.29 29.41
N GLY A 46 17.27 2.23 29.43
CA GLY A 46 18.70 2.26 29.14
C GLY A 46 18.92 1.88 27.68
N GLY A 47 19.27 2.87 26.85
CA GLY A 47 19.45 2.72 25.41
C GLY A 47 20.59 1.76 25.05
N ALA A 48 20.28 0.84 24.14
CA ALA A 48 21.26 0.24 23.24
C ALA A 48 20.96 0.78 21.83
N PRO A 49 21.98 1.14 21.04
CA PRO A 49 21.81 1.98 19.87
C PRO A 49 21.05 1.22 18.79
N SER A 50 19.81 1.66 18.50
CA SER A 50 19.18 1.37 17.23
C SER A 50 19.93 2.15 16.16
N SER A 51 21.00 1.59 15.62
CA SER A 51 21.36 1.93 14.25
C SER A 51 20.33 1.24 13.37
N THR A 52 19.17 1.87 13.20
CA THR A 52 18.43 1.73 11.94
C THR A 52 19.46 1.90 10.84
N PRO A 53 19.59 0.95 9.89
CA PRO A 53 20.32 1.26 8.67
C PRO A 53 19.68 2.52 8.13
N SER A 54 20.43 3.62 8.10
CA SER A 54 19.99 4.84 7.46
C SER A 54 19.52 4.41 6.08
N ALA A 55 18.25 4.70 5.76
CA ALA A 55 17.79 4.74 4.38
C ALA A 55 18.94 5.37 3.59
N THR A 56 19.52 4.61 2.65
CA THR A 56 20.60 5.15 1.83
C THR A 56 20.06 6.46 1.25
N SER A 57 20.89 7.50 1.21
CA SER A 57 20.46 8.90 1.09
C SER A 57 19.52 9.24 -0.09
N GLY A 58 19.28 8.30 -1.02
CA GLY A 58 18.29 8.41 -2.09
C GLY A 58 16.87 7.89 -1.79
N TRP A 59 16.61 7.22 -0.66
CA TRP A 59 15.31 6.62 -0.35
C TRP A 59 14.43 7.48 0.55
N ALA A 60 15.01 8.09 1.59
CA ALA A 60 14.29 9.03 2.47
C ALA A 60 13.72 10.24 1.69
N THR A 61 14.31 10.57 0.54
CA THR A 61 13.81 11.60 -0.37
C THR A 61 12.56 11.20 -1.15
N ARG A 62 12.22 9.90 -1.23
CA ARG A 62 11.07 9.37 -2.00
C ARG A 62 9.80 9.19 -1.16
N SER A 63 9.86 9.20 0.17
CA SER A 63 8.67 9.17 1.03
C SER A 63 8.34 10.59 1.49
N VAL A 64 7.31 11.21 0.90
CA VAL A 64 6.79 12.47 1.43
C VAL A 64 5.83 12.13 2.57
N THR A 65 6.25 12.41 3.79
CA THR A 65 5.42 12.22 4.99
C THR A 65 5.01 13.57 5.53
N PHE A 66 3.70 13.84 5.52
CA PHE A 66 3.15 15.06 6.10
C PHE A 66 3.02 14.92 7.62
N ASN A 67 3.27 16.01 8.33
CA ASN A 67 3.13 16.06 9.78
C ASN A 67 2.05 17.10 10.17
N PRO A 68 0.85 16.66 10.60
CA PRO A 68 -0.25 17.57 10.93
C PRO A 68 0.09 18.59 12.03
N ALA A 69 0.89 18.19 13.03
CA ALA A 69 1.29 19.10 14.11
C ALA A 69 2.27 20.17 13.60
N VAL A 70 3.20 19.80 12.71
CA VAL A 70 4.11 20.76 12.05
C VAL A 70 3.32 21.68 11.11
N ALA A 71 2.39 21.14 10.32
CA ALA A 71 1.53 21.92 9.43
C ALA A 71 0.75 23.00 10.22
N ALA A 72 0.13 22.62 11.33
CA ALA A 72 -0.56 23.56 12.22
C ALA A 72 0.39 24.62 12.82
N SER A 73 1.63 24.23 13.16
CA SER A 73 2.62 25.19 13.66
C SER A 73 3.09 26.20 12.60
N ILE A 74 3.21 25.76 11.34
CA ILE A 74 3.58 26.62 10.20
C ILE A 74 2.47 27.63 9.94
N LEU A 75 1.22 27.16 9.89
CA LEU A 75 0.05 28.01 9.68
C LEU A 75 -0.06 29.13 10.72
N LEU A 76 0.30 28.85 11.98
CA LEU A 76 0.28 29.84 13.07
C LEU A 76 1.53 30.74 13.12
N SER A 77 2.58 30.42 12.35
CA SER A 77 3.82 31.21 12.37
C SER A 77 3.57 32.63 11.83
N ALA A 78 4.34 33.60 12.36
CA ALA A 78 4.21 34.98 11.92
C ALA A 78 4.65 35.14 10.46
N GLU A 79 5.77 34.51 10.09
CA GLU A 79 6.35 34.59 8.75
C GLU A 79 5.42 34.04 7.65
N PHE A 80 4.71 32.93 7.92
CA PHE A 80 3.71 32.39 6.99
C PHE A 80 2.54 33.35 6.79
N ARG A 81 1.97 33.86 7.89
CA ARG A 81 0.83 34.81 7.85
C ARG A 81 1.21 36.19 7.33
N ASN A 82 2.48 36.57 7.42
CA ASN A 82 2.99 37.83 6.88
C ASN A 82 3.08 37.83 5.36
N ALA A 83 3.04 36.65 4.70
CA ALA A 83 2.97 36.56 3.25
C ALA A 83 1.56 36.84 2.71
N ASP A 84 0.54 36.88 3.57
CA ASP A 84 -0.84 37.12 3.16
C ASP A 84 -1.14 38.62 3.04
N ALA A 85 -2.06 38.95 2.14
CA ALA A 85 -2.70 40.26 2.05
C ALA A 85 -4.21 40.10 1.85
N ASN A 86 -4.92 41.22 1.72
CA ASN A 86 -6.36 41.22 1.46
C ASN A 86 -6.73 42.32 0.47
N CYS A 87 -7.64 42.03 -0.45
CA CYS A 87 -8.23 42.90 -1.44
C CYS A 87 -8.72 44.25 -0.91
N THR A 88 -9.19 44.34 0.34
CA THR A 88 -9.55 45.63 0.96
C THR A 88 -8.35 46.55 1.13
N PHE A 89 -7.17 45.98 1.40
CA PHE A 89 -5.93 46.74 1.57
C PHE A 89 -5.30 47.09 0.22
N VAL A 90 -5.28 46.15 -0.73
CA VAL A 90 -4.62 46.33 -2.04
C VAL A 90 -5.51 46.95 -3.12
N GLY A 91 -6.83 46.99 -2.92
CA GLY A 91 -7.77 47.58 -3.87
C GLY A 91 -8.05 46.72 -5.10
N CYS A 92 -8.43 45.44 -4.92
CA CYS A 92 -8.76 44.55 -6.04
C CYS A 92 -9.92 45.11 -6.89
N ALA A 93 -9.64 45.45 -8.14
CA ALA A 93 -10.53 46.21 -9.02
C ALA A 93 -11.57 45.35 -9.78
N ALA A 94 -12.21 44.38 -9.12
CA ALA A 94 -13.28 43.57 -9.73
C ALA A 94 -14.65 43.85 -9.09
N ALA A 95 -15.67 44.06 -9.93
CA ALA A 95 -17.04 44.30 -9.47
C ALA A 95 -17.56 43.12 -8.63
N GLY A 96 -18.11 43.43 -7.45
CA GLY A 96 -18.67 42.41 -6.55
C GLY A 96 -17.66 41.77 -5.57
N THR A 97 -16.39 42.22 -5.57
CA THR A 97 -15.39 41.79 -4.58
C THR A 97 -15.76 42.27 -3.18
N PRO A 98 -15.98 41.37 -2.20
CA PRO A 98 -16.31 41.74 -0.83
C PRO A 98 -15.15 42.42 -0.10
N ALA A 99 -15.48 43.16 0.95
CA ALA A 99 -14.49 43.79 1.82
C ALA A 99 -13.93 42.86 2.92
N VAL A 100 -14.59 41.73 3.19
CA VAL A 100 -14.23 40.77 4.24
C VAL A 100 -14.53 39.35 3.78
N GLY A 101 -13.80 38.37 4.32
CA GLY A 101 -14.01 36.95 4.05
C GLY A 101 -12.95 36.28 3.16
N GLN A 102 -11.97 37.05 2.65
CA GLN A 102 -10.91 36.51 1.80
C GLN A 102 -10.09 35.42 2.52
N SER A 103 -9.82 34.33 1.81
CA SER A 103 -8.86 33.31 2.24
C SER A 103 -7.43 33.84 2.26
N GLN A 104 -6.59 33.23 3.07
CA GLN A 104 -5.14 33.43 3.01
C GLN A 104 -4.57 32.64 1.81
N ALA A 105 -3.70 33.26 1.01
CA ALA A 105 -3.25 32.68 -0.25
C ALA A 105 -2.44 31.40 -0.01
N PHE A 106 -1.48 31.43 0.92
CA PHE A 106 -0.66 30.27 1.22
C PHE A 106 -1.43 29.16 1.95
N GLU A 107 -2.44 29.52 2.74
CA GLU A 107 -3.35 28.54 3.36
C GLU A 107 -4.21 27.87 2.28
N LEU A 108 -4.83 28.66 1.39
CA LEU A 108 -5.64 28.18 0.28
C LEU A 108 -4.87 27.22 -0.63
N HIS A 109 -3.58 27.46 -0.86
CA HIS A 109 -2.73 26.60 -1.69
C HIS A 109 -2.12 25.41 -0.96
N ASN A 110 -2.52 25.17 0.29
CA ASN A 110 -2.02 24.08 1.14
C ASN A 110 -0.49 24.06 1.30
N LEU A 111 0.15 25.24 1.28
CA LEU A 111 1.61 25.36 1.41
C LEU A 111 2.09 24.88 2.79
N HIS A 112 1.34 25.17 3.85
CA HIS A 112 1.67 24.73 5.21
C HIS A 112 1.73 23.19 5.32
N THR A 113 0.82 22.49 4.63
CA THR A 113 0.84 21.03 4.52
C THR A 113 2.07 20.56 3.75
N ALA A 114 2.37 21.17 2.60
CA ALA A 114 3.56 20.85 1.81
C ALA A 114 4.86 21.00 2.62
N LEU A 115 5.06 22.15 3.26
CA LEU A 115 6.25 22.43 4.08
C LEU A 115 6.34 21.55 5.33
N SER A 116 5.23 20.98 5.81
CA SER A 116 5.24 20.05 6.95
C SER A 116 6.01 18.75 6.67
N SER A 117 6.25 18.43 5.39
CA SER A 117 7.07 17.29 4.96
C SER A 117 8.58 17.54 5.03
N GLY A 118 9.02 18.78 5.30
CA GLY A 118 10.42 19.17 5.26
C GLY A 118 10.97 19.47 3.87
N VAL A 119 10.16 19.32 2.82
CA VAL A 119 10.49 19.76 1.45
C VAL A 119 10.41 21.29 1.39
N THR A 120 11.47 21.93 0.90
CA THR A 120 11.63 23.40 0.89
C THR A 120 12.11 23.96 -0.44
N GLY A 121 12.36 23.11 -1.45
CA GLY A 121 13.03 23.47 -2.70
C GLY A 121 14.55 23.42 -2.60
N ALA A 122 15.09 22.83 -1.54
CA ALA A 122 16.53 22.76 -1.30
C ALA A 122 17.27 22.13 -2.49
N GLY A 123 18.35 22.81 -2.93
CA GLY A 123 19.17 22.35 -4.06
C GLY A 123 18.54 22.56 -5.44
N LYS A 124 17.38 23.24 -5.52
CA LYS A 124 16.73 23.57 -6.79
C LYS A 124 16.95 25.03 -7.16
N LEU A 125 17.01 25.30 -8.46
CA LEU A 125 17.18 26.62 -9.05
C LEU A 125 15.89 27.00 -9.78
N VAL A 126 15.35 28.19 -9.53
CA VAL A 126 14.20 28.74 -10.25
C VAL A 126 14.63 29.99 -11.01
N ALA A 127 14.34 30.03 -12.30
CA ALA A 127 14.60 31.19 -13.14
C ALA A 127 13.45 32.20 -13.03
N VAL A 128 13.79 33.48 -12.95
CA VAL A 128 12.85 34.59 -12.91
C VAL A 128 13.23 35.56 -14.01
N VAL A 129 12.32 35.75 -14.98
CA VAL A 129 12.45 36.78 -16.01
C VAL A 129 11.49 37.91 -15.65
N ASP A 130 12.03 39.08 -15.29
CA ASP A 130 11.24 40.22 -14.81
C ASP A 130 11.89 41.58 -15.16
N ASP A 131 11.39 42.70 -14.63
CA ASP A 131 11.87 44.05 -14.95
C ASP A 131 13.22 44.37 -14.29
N GLY A 132 13.43 43.91 -13.07
CA GLY A 132 14.64 44.17 -12.28
C GLY A 132 14.51 43.64 -10.85
N PHE A 133 15.59 43.76 -10.07
CA PHE A 133 15.69 43.09 -8.77
C PHE A 133 16.50 43.88 -7.76
N ARG A 134 16.09 43.82 -6.50
CA ARG A 134 16.88 44.23 -5.33
C ARG A 134 17.58 43.03 -4.72
N LEU A 135 18.79 42.75 -5.21
CA LEU A 135 19.56 41.57 -4.81
C LEU A 135 19.99 41.57 -3.34
N THR A 136 20.06 42.75 -2.71
CA THR A 136 20.45 42.95 -1.32
C THR A 136 19.30 42.79 -0.32
N HIS A 137 18.09 42.50 -0.78
CA HIS A 137 16.95 42.29 0.10
C HIS A 137 17.20 41.11 1.05
N ARG A 138 16.82 41.26 2.32
CA ARG A 138 17.02 40.24 3.36
C ARG A 138 16.43 38.88 3.04
N GLU A 139 15.33 38.87 2.28
CA GLU A 139 14.68 37.64 1.81
C GLU A 139 15.58 36.77 0.92
N PHE A 140 16.66 37.34 0.38
CA PHE A 140 17.63 36.61 -0.41
C PHE A 140 18.90 36.24 0.35
N SER A 141 18.91 36.46 1.68
CA SER A 141 20.03 36.08 2.53
C SER A 141 20.33 34.58 2.43
N GLY A 142 21.60 34.23 2.22
CA GLY A 142 22.05 32.84 2.12
C GLY A 142 21.72 32.14 0.80
N LYS A 143 21.14 32.84 -0.19
CA LYS A 143 20.77 32.26 -1.49
C LYS A 143 21.88 32.40 -2.51
N THR A 144 21.97 31.41 -3.39
CA THR A 144 22.76 31.53 -4.62
C THR A 144 21.92 32.27 -5.66
N LEU A 145 22.39 33.45 -6.06
CA LEU A 145 21.77 34.26 -7.11
C LEU A 145 22.67 34.19 -8.35
N SER A 146 22.20 33.51 -9.39
CA SER A 146 22.82 33.56 -10.73
C SER A 146 22.10 34.61 -11.57
N GLN A 147 22.77 35.22 -12.55
CA GLN A 147 22.13 36.23 -13.39
C GLN A 147 22.62 36.20 -14.83
N THR A 148 21.75 36.65 -15.74
CA THR A 148 22.10 36.96 -17.13
C THR A 148 21.88 38.44 -17.43
N GLY A 149 22.88 39.08 -18.04
CA GLY A 149 22.83 40.49 -18.39
C GLY A 149 22.89 41.42 -17.18
N ALA A 150 22.51 42.67 -17.38
CA ALA A 150 22.35 43.64 -16.31
C ALA A 150 20.97 43.48 -15.64
N LEU A 151 20.94 43.66 -14.31
CA LEU A 151 19.71 43.67 -13.52
C LEU A 151 19.50 45.07 -12.95
N PRO A 152 18.59 45.89 -13.50
CA PRO A 152 18.25 47.17 -12.89
C PRO A 152 17.54 46.94 -11.55
N LEU A 153 17.57 47.94 -10.67
CA LEU A 153 16.80 47.91 -9.43
C LEU A 153 15.32 48.13 -9.75
N ALA A 154 14.46 47.16 -9.40
CA ALA A 154 13.02 47.28 -9.56
C ALA A 154 12.25 46.57 -8.44
N ASP A 155 11.01 47.00 -8.22
CA ASP A 155 10.14 46.46 -7.18
C ASP A 155 9.50 45.13 -7.60
N HIS A 156 9.03 45.02 -8.85
CA HIS A 156 8.18 43.91 -9.27
C HIS A 156 8.94 42.58 -9.31
N GLY A 157 10.11 42.51 -9.97
CA GLY A 157 10.94 41.30 -9.93
C GLY A 157 11.42 40.92 -8.53
N THR A 158 11.62 41.88 -7.63
CA THR A 158 11.93 41.61 -6.20
C THR A 158 10.78 40.91 -5.50
N HIS A 159 9.53 41.38 -5.68
CA HIS A 159 8.33 40.72 -5.16
C HIS A 159 8.25 39.28 -5.66
N VAL A 160 8.30 39.11 -6.98
CA VAL A 160 8.17 37.82 -7.66
C VAL A 160 9.23 36.82 -7.16
N ALA A 161 10.49 37.23 -7.12
CA ALA A 161 11.59 36.40 -6.63
C ALA A 161 11.40 35.98 -5.15
N SER A 162 10.91 36.87 -4.30
CA SER A 162 10.68 36.55 -2.88
C SER A 162 9.47 35.63 -2.64
N LEU A 163 8.44 35.68 -3.50
CA LEU A 163 7.35 34.71 -3.42
C LEU A 163 7.76 33.30 -3.84
N ILE A 164 8.71 33.18 -4.76
CA ILE A 164 9.29 31.89 -5.14
C ILE A 164 10.15 31.38 -3.99
N ALA A 165 11.13 32.17 -3.57
CA ALA A 165 12.21 31.71 -2.72
C ALA A 165 12.64 32.78 -1.71
N GLY A 166 11.76 33.46 -1.00
CA GLY A 166 12.13 34.19 0.22
C GLY A 166 12.60 33.21 1.30
N VAL A 167 13.65 33.56 2.04
CA VAL A 167 14.21 32.69 3.08
C VAL A 167 13.19 32.51 4.21
N LYS A 168 13.19 31.34 4.84
CA LYS A 168 12.37 31.08 6.03
C LYS A 168 13.23 31.20 7.28
N ASP A 169 13.44 32.43 7.76
CA ASP A 169 14.34 32.79 8.87
C ASP A 169 13.60 33.29 10.13
N GLY A 170 12.27 33.36 10.07
CA GLY A 170 11.40 33.82 11.15
C GLY A 170 11.11 35.32 11.15
N VAL A 171 11.55 36.06 10.13
CA VAL A 171 11.36 37.52 10.02
C VAL A 171 10.86 37.90 8.65
N GLY A 172 9.86 38.80 8.59
CA GLY A 172 9.28 39.20 7.31
C GLY A 172 8.32 38.12 6.80
N MET A 173 8.51 37.70 5.55
CA MET A 173 7.72 36.67 4.87
C MET A 173 8.64 35.53 4.41
N HIS A 174 8.10 34.44 3.88
CA HIS A 174 8.92 33.45 3.17
C HIS A 174 8.29 33.10 1.82
N GLY A 175 9.10 32.57 0.90
CA GLY A 175 8.61 32.07 -0.37
C GLY A 175 7.94 30.70 -0.26
N VAL A 176 7.33 30.26 -1.36
CA VAL A 176 6.79 28.89 -1.49
C VAL A 176 7.89 27.84 -1.37
N ALA A 177 9.04 28.09 -1.98
CA ALA A 177 10.23 27.23 -1.95
C ALA A 177 11.39 27.94 -1.24
N PRO A 178 11.35 28.08 0.10
CA PRO A 178 12.30 28.90 0.84
C PRO A 178 13.75 28.38 0.82
N GLY A 179 13.95 27.11 0.46
CA GLY A 179 15.27 26.49 0.25
C GLY A 179 15.80 26.58 -1.18
N ALA A 180 15.01 27.09 -2.13
CA ALA A 180 15.44 27.23 -3.52
C ALA A 180 16.40 28.42 -3.71
N ASN A 181 17.19 28.31 -4.78
CA ASN A 181 18.07 29.35 -5.32
C ASN A 181 17.44 29.98 -6.57
N LEU A 182 17.98 31.11 -7.01
CA LEU A 182 17.38 31.89 -8.10
C LEU A 182 18.37 32.14 -9.24
N HIS A 183 17.87 32.06 -10.47
CA HIS A 183 18.51 32.62 -11.65
C HIS A 183 17.68 33.83 -12.12
N LEU A 184 18.29 34.99 -12.27
CA LEU A 184 17.59 36.24 -12.51
C LEU A 184 17.96 36.81 -13.89
N THR A 185 16.95 37.18 -14.66
CA THR A 185 17.11 37.81 -15.97
C THR A 185 16.19 39.02 -16.03
N SER A 186 16.71 40.17 -16.44
CA SER A 186 15.83 41.31 -16.77
C SER A 186 15.37 41.23 -18.22
N PHE A 187 14.08 41.40 -18.49
CA PHE A 187 13.61 41.62 -19.86
C PHE A 187 13.89 43.04 -20.37
N ASP A 188 14.28 43.97 -19.49
CA ASP A 188 14.66 45.36 -19.80
C ASP A 188 15.97 45.70 -19.08
N PRO A 189 17.10 45.09 -19.49
CA PRO A 189 18.38 45.25 -18.80
C PRO A 189 18.91 46.70 -18.82
N ALA A 190 18.38 47.55 -19.71
CA ALA A 190 18.70 48.97 -19.78
C ALA A 190 17.86 49.83 -18.81
N GLY A 191 16.76 49.30 -18.25
CA GLY A 191 15.84 50.02 -17.38
C GLY A 191 15.06 51.14 -18.09
N GLY A 192 14.89 51.03 -19.42
CA GLY A 192 14.33 52.08 -20.28
C GLY A 192 12.89 51.81 -20.74
N GLY A 193 12.25 50.75 -20.25
CA GLY A 193 10.94 50.28 -20.67
C GLY A 193 10.91 49.56 -22.01
N THR A 194 12.08 49.19 -22.56
CA THR A 194 12.18 48.50 -23.86
C THR A 194 12.59 47.05 -23.65
N LEU A 195 11.74 46.13 -24.09
CA LEU A 195 12.03 44.71 -23.99
C LEU A 195 13.24 44.34 -24.88
N ASP A 196 14.23 43.69 -24.28
CA ASP A 196 15.38 43.09 -24.95
C ASP A 196 15.17 41.57 -25.06
N ILE A 197 14.61 41.15 -26.19
CA ILE A 197 14.32 39.74 -26.45
C ILE A 197 15.61 38.89 -26.54
N ASP A 198 16.74 39.47 -26.96
CA ASP A 198 18.00 38.73 -27.06
C ASP A 198 18.53 38.40 -25.66
N ASN A 199 18.41 39.33 -24.70
CA ASN A 199 18.75 39.07 -23.30
C ASN A 199 17.84 38.03 -22.65
N VAL A 200 16.54 38.06 -22.97
CA VAL A 200 15.59 37.03 -22.50
C VAL A 200 15.95 35.65 -23.05
N ILE A 201 16.23 35.53 -24.36
CA ILE A 201 16.69 34.28 -25.00
C ILE A 201 17.94 33.75 -24.29
N ALA A 202 18.96 34.61 -24.10
CA ALA A 202 20.19 34.24 -23.43
C ALA A 202 19.95 33.78 -21.99
N GLY A 203 19.08 34.47 -21.25
CA GLY A 203 18.73 34.15 -19.87
C GLY A 203 17.99 32.82 -19.74
N THR A 204 17.04 32.53 -20.63
CA THR A 204 16.34 31.24 -20.69
C THR A 204 17.30 30.09 -20.96
N LEU A 205 18.21 30.24 -21.94
CA LEU A 205 19.20 29.21 -22.25
C LEU A 205 20.24 29.03 -21.15
N ASN A 206 20.66 30.13 -20.49
CA ASN A 206 21.58 30.05 -19.35
C ASN A 206 20.94 29.32 -18.16
N ALA A 207 19.70 29.68 -17.82
CA ALA A 207 18.93 29.01 -16.78
C ALA A 207 18.75 27.51 -17.07
N ALA A 208 18.41 27.14 -18.31
CA ALA A 208 18.32 25.75 -18.73
C ALA A 208 19.66 25.02 -18.56
N GLY A 209 20.77 25.64 -18.97
CA GLY A 209 22.12 25.07 -18.82
C GLY A 209 22.58 24.91 -17.36
N LEU A 210 22.03 25.70 -16.44
CA LEU A 210 22.24 25.58 -15.00
C LEU A 210 21.28 24.59 -14.32
N GLY A 211 20.36 23.98 -15.07
CA GLY A 211 19.38 23.02 -14.53
C GLY A 211 18.27 23.68 -13.71
N ALA A 212 17.83 24.90 -14.08
CA ALA A 212 16.67 25.51 -13.45
C ALA A 212 15.41 24.65 -13.68
N VAL A 213 14.68 24.34 -12.61
CA VAL A 213 13.52 23.44 -12.65
C VAL A 213 12.22 24.15 -12.99
N ALA A 214 12.21 25.48 -12.92
CA ALA A 214 11.10 26.31 -13.38
C ALA A 214 11.61 27.65 -13.92
N GLN A 215 10.92 28.22 -14.91
CA GLN A 215 11.09 29.61 -15.33
C GLN A 215 9.78 30.36 -15.12
N ASN A 216 9.79 31.30 -14.18
CA ASN A 216 8.70 32.23 -13.94
C ASN A 216 8.76 33.41 -14.91
N ASN A 217 7.65 33.67 -15.61
CA ASN A 217 7.47 34.84 -16.45
C ASN A 217 6.26 35.62 -15.96
N SER A 218 6.50 36.83 -15.45
CA SER A 218 5.47 37.75 -14.95
C SER A 218 5.41 39.04 -15.79
N TRP A 219 5.62 38.88 -17.09
CA TRP A 219 5.57 39.92 -18.11
C TRP A 219 4.80 39.40 -19.33
N GLY A 220 4.37 40.29 -20.20
CA GLY A 220 3.63 39.90 -21.40
C GLY A 220 3.14 41.10 -22.19
N TYR A 221 2.31 40.80 -23.19
CA TYR A 221 1.65 41.80 -24.01
C TYR A 221 0.15 41.70 -23.75
N ASN A 222 -0.53 42.84 -23.58
CA ASN A 222 -1.99 42.89 -23.42
C ASN A 222 -2.70 42.62 -24.77
N VAL A 223 -2.40 41.46 -25.36
CA VAL A 223 -2.90 40.96 -26.63
C VAL A 223 -3.58 39.63 -26.33
N ASP A 224 -4.90 39.61 -26.45
CA ASP A 224 -5.71 38.40 -26.28
C ASP A 224 -5.25 37.32 -27.29
N ALA A 225 -5.05 36.09 -26.82
CA ALA A 225 -4.56 34.98 -27.64
C ALA A 225 -5.41 34.73 -28.90
N ARG A 226 -6.70 35.08 -28.90
CA ARG A 226 -7.55 34.95 -30.10
C ARG A 226 -7.14 35.88 -31.21
N THR A 227 -6.41 36.96 -30.93
CA THR A 227 -5.80 37.82 -31.96
C THR A 227 -4.80 37.01 -32.79
N LEU A 228 -3.95 36.23 -32.12
CA LEU A 228 -3.00 35.34 -32.78
C LEU A 228 -3.72 34.19 -33.51
N GLN A 229 -4.74 33.60 -32.88
CA GLN A 229 -5.59 32.56 -33.49
C GLN A 229 -6.25 33.04 -34.79
N ASN A 230 -6.85 34.24 -34.76
CA ASN A 230 -7.50 34.86 -35.91
C ASN A 230 -6.47 35.16 -37.01
N HIS A 231 -5.28 35.65 -36.66
CA HIS A 231 -4.20 35.89 -37.61
C HIS A 231 -3.78 34.60 -38.33
N LEU A 232 -3.55 33.51 -37.59
CA LEU A 232 -3.17 32.22 -38.15
C LEU A 232 -4.28 31.62 -39.01
N THR A 233 -5.54 31.80 -38.62
CA THR A 233 -6.71 31.37 -39.41
C THR A 233 -6.81 32.15 -40.73
N ALA A 234 -6.56 33.46 -40.69
CA ALA A 234 -6.61 34.33 -41.87
C ALA A 234 -5.39 34.15 -42.79
N ASN A 235 -4.28 33.62 -42.28
CA ASN A 235 -3.03 33.42 -43.04
C ASN A 235 -2.54 31.96 -42.95
N PRO A 236 -3.24 31.01 -43.60
CA PRO A 236 -2.83 29.61 -43.60
C PRO A 236 -1.41 29.46 -44.17
N GLY A 237 -0.46 29.04 -43.33
CA GLY A 237 0.96 28.89 -43.69
C GLY A 237 1.90 29.83 -42.92
N HIS A 238 1.38 30.80 -42.17
CA HIS A 238 2.21 31.50 -41.18
C HIS A 238 2.54 30.57 -40.01
N SER A 239 3.81 30.56 -39.61
CA SER A 239 4.27 30.00 -38.34
C SER A 239 3.87 30.87 -37.14
N THR A 240 3.88 30.29 -35.94
CA THR A 240 3.68 31.02 -34.67
C THR A 240 4.61 32.22 -34.55
N ALA A 241 5.90 32.07 -34.90
CA ALA A 241 6.88 33.16 -34.88
C ALA A 241 6.54 34.30 -35.84
N GLN A 242 6.07 33.99 -37.05
CA GLN A 242 5.62 35.01 -38.01
C GLN A 242 4.36 35.74 -37.54
N ALA A 243 3.44 35.02 -36.91
CA ALA A 243 2.22 35.60 -36.36
C ALA A 243 2.53 36.50 -35.15
N LEU A 244 3.41 36.07 -34.22
CA LEU A 244 3.87 36.89 -33.09
C LEU A 244 4.55 38.18 -33.58
N ASN A 245 5.39 38.09 -34.61
CA ASN A 245 6.00 39.26 -35.22
C ASN A 245 4.98 40.25 -35.80
N ALA A 246 3.85 39.74 -36.31
CA ALA A 246 2.83 40.57 -36.94
C ALA A 246 1.89 41.24 -35.93
N VAL A 247 1.51 40.54 -34.85
CA VAL A 247 0.44 40.99 -33.93
C VAL A 247 0.90 41.38 -32.54
N VAL A 248 2.15 41.08 -32.17
CA VAL A 248 2.69 41.33 -30.81
C VAL A 248 3.78 42.39 -30.83
N ALA A 249 4.95 42.07 -31.37
CA ALA A 249 6.08 42.99 -31.46
C ALA A 249 6.98 42.68 -32.67
N GLY A 250 7.40 43.72 -33.38
CA GLY A 250 8.14 43.63 -34.64
C GLY A 250 9.64 43.38 -34.50
N PHE A 251 10.07 42.40 -33.69
CA PHE A 251 11.50 42.05 -33.52
C PHE A 251 12.12 41.31 -34.73
N GLY A 252 11.29 40.86 -35.66
CA GLY A 252 11.63 39.93 -36.73
C GLY A 252 11.22 38.50 -36.38
N ALA A 253 10.64 37.78 -37.35
CA ALA A 253 10.19 36.40 -37.15
C ALA A 253 11.33 35.45 -36.72
N ALA A 254 12.56 35.68 -37.17
CA ALA A 254 13.72 34.88 -36.77
C ALA A 254 14.03 34.97 -35.27
N LYS A 255 13.86 36.16 -34.66
CA LYS A 255 14.06 36.34 -33.21
C LYS A 255 12.96 35.66 -32.42
N TRP A 256 11.70 35.80 -32.85
CA TRP A 256 10.59 35.08 -32.26
C TRP A 256 10.78 33.55 -32.33
N GLN A 257 11.27 33.04 -33.46
CA GLN A 257 11.58 31.61 -33.59
C GLN A 257 12.67 31.20 -32.59
N SER A 258 13.74 31.98 -32.49
CA SER A 258 14.83 31.73 -31.53
C SER A 258 14.34 31.73 -30.08
N TYR A 259 13.37 32.58 -29.76
CA TYR A 259 12.74 32.61 -28.44
C TYR A 259 11.87 31.38 -28.16
N LEU A 260 11.03 30.96 -29.12
CA LEU A 260 10.26 29.71 -29.00
C LEU A 260 11.19 28.49 -28.85
N ASP A 261 12.30 28.45 -29.58
CA ASP A 261 13.28 27.37 -29.49
C ASP A 261 14.01 27.36 -28.13
N ALA A 262 14.26 28.53 -27.53
CA ALA A 262 14.83 28.64 -26.18
C ALA A 262 13.85 28.14 -25.11
N LEU A 263 12.57 28.49 -25.20
CA LEU A 263 11.52 27.97 -24.31
C LEU A 263 11.39 26.45 -24.43
N ASN A 264 11.35 25.93 -25.66
CA ASN A 264 11.34 24.49 -25.92
C ASN A 264 12.58 23.79 -25.36
N THR A 265 13.75 24.44 -25.41
CA THR A 265 14.98 23.92 -24.80
C THR A 265 14.88 23.87 -23.28
N PHE A 266 14.25 24.88 -22.66
CA PHE A 266 14.03 24.92 -21.22
C PHE A 266 13.13 23.79 -20.73
N GLU A 267 12.09 23.44 -21.49
CA GLU A 267 11.14 22.35 -21.13
C GLU A 267 11.78 20.97 -21.00
N ASN A 268 13.00 20.76 -21.53
CA ASN A 268 13.75 19.52 -21.33
C ASN A 268 14.18 19.31 -19.87
N GLY A 269 14.30 20.39 -19.08
CA GLY A 269 14.81 20.35 -17.70
C GLY A 269 13.95 21.06 -16.66
N GLY A 270 13.00 21.91 -17.07
CA GLY A 270 12.15 22.65 -16.15
C GLY A 270 10.79 23.05 -16.73
N VAL A 271 9.91 23.56 -15.86
CA VAL A 271 8.55 23.99 -16.23
C VAL A 271 8.54 25.48 -16.55
N VAL A 272 7.99 25.87 -17.69
CA VAL A 272 7.72 27.28 -17.99
C VAL A 272 6.39 27.69 -17.35
N VAL A 273 6.44 28.69 -16.47
CA VAL A 273 5.27 29.24 -15.78
C VAL A 273 5.03 30.66 -16.26
N TRP A 274 3.80 30.97 -16.63
CA TRP A 274 3.46 32.26 -17.23
C TRP A 274 2.21 32.89 -16.61
N ALA A 275 2.34 34.12 -16.13
CA ALA A 275 1.22 34.90 -15.60
C ALA A 275 0.26 35.34 -16.71
N LEU A 276 -1.05 35.07 -16.58
CA LEU A 276 -2.04 35.65 -17.50
C LEU A 276 -2.09 37.18 -17.41
N SER A 277 -2.71 37.85 -18.37
CA SER A 277 -3.05 39.27 -18.26
C SER A 277 -3.90 39.58 -17.00
N ASN A 278 -3.60 40.71 -16.35
CA ASN A 278 -4.40 41.25 -15.24
C ASN A 278 -5.70 41.94 -15.71
N ASP A 279 -5.97 41.99 -17.01
CA ASP A 279 -7.22 42.51 -17.56
C ASP A 279 -8.35 41.47 -17.43
N ASN A 280 -9.23 41.67 -16.44
CA ASN A 280 -10.34 40.78 -16.17
C ASN A 280 -11.45 40.79 -17.24
N ALA A 281 -11.43 41.74 -18.18
CA ALA A 281 -12.35 41.79 -19.31
C ALA A 281 -11.89 40.89 -20.47
N MET A 282 -10.62 40.46 -20.50
CA MET A 282 -10.14 39.50 -21.50
C MET A 282 -10.79 38.13 -21.27
N THR A 283 -11.41 37.60 -22.33
CA THR A 283 -12.13 36.32 -22.29
C THR A 283 -11.28 35.14 -22.77
N SER A 284 -10.00 35.37 -23.00
CA SER A 284 -8.97 34.33 -23.11
C SER A 284 -7.65 34.84 -22.52
N GLY A 285 -6.74 33.91 -22.22
CA GLY A 285 -5.39 34.26 -21.79
C GLY A 285 -4.68 35.13 -22.82
N ASP A 286 -3.69 35.90 -22.37
CA ASP A 286 -2.85 36.66 -23.29
C ASP A 286 -1.98 35.74 -24.14
N VAL A 287 -1.47 36.31 -25.22
CA VAL A 287 -0.72 35.60 -26.25
C VAL A 287 0.48 34.83 -25.70
N MET A 288 1.18 35.37 -24.69
CA MET A 288 2.42 34.77 -24.21
C MET A 288 2.14 33.58 -23.31
N ALA A 289 1.19 33.71 -22.39
CA ALA A 289 0.80 32.59 -21.54
C ALA A 289 0.12 31.43 -22.29
N THR A 290 -0.37 31.69 -23.51
CA THR A 290 -1.13 30.73 -24.34
C THR A 290 -0.32 30.13 -25.49
N LEU A 291 1.00 30.34 -25.54
CA LEU A 291 1.86 29.83 -26.62
C LEU A 291 1.73 28.31 -26.90
N PRO A 292 1.57 27.41 -25.91
CA PRO A 292 1.41 25.97 -26.18
C PRO A 292 0.18 25.62 -27.02
N TYR A 293 -0.84 26.50 -27.07
CA TYR A 293 -1.97 26.31 -27.98
C TYR A 293 -1.58 26.46 -29.46
N PHE A 294 -0.55 27.28 -29.74
CA PHE A 294 -0.10 27.62 -31.10
C PHE A 294 1.17 26.87 -31.52
N ASP A 295 2.02 26.50 -30.57
CA ASP A 295 3.22 25.70 -30.80
C ASP A 295 3.20 24.47 -29.90
N THR A 296 2.86 23.32 -30.48
CA THR A 296 2.69 22.06 -29.74
C THR A 296 3.97 21.56 -29.10
N ARG A 297 5.13 22.09 -29.50
CA ARG A 297 6.43 21.75 -28.90
C ARG A 297 6.51 22.22 -27.44
N LEU A 298 5.73 23.23 -27.07
CA LEU A 298 5.66 23.81 -25.71
C LEU A 298 4.55 23.21 -24.84
N GLN A 299 3.93 22.09 -25.26
CA GLN A 299 2.85 21.45 -24.48
C GLN A 299 3.38 20.50 -23.40
N GLY A 300 4.68 20.26 -23.34
CA GLY A 300 5.28 19.31 -22.41
C GLY A 300 5.23 19.83 -20.98
N ALA A 301 5.87 20.97 -20.72
CA ALA A 301 6.09 21.46 -19.36
C ALA A 301 5.72 22.95 -19.21
N TRP A 302 4.45 23.29 -19.41
CA TRP A 302 3.94 24.66 -19.34
C TRP A 302 2.76 24.82 -18.39
N ILE A 303 2.72 25.92 -17.62
CA ILE A 303 1.58 26.28 -16.78
C ILE A 303 1.26 27.78 -16.93
N ALA A 304 0.03 28.10 -17.30
CA ALA A 304 -0.51 29.46 -17.24
C ALA A 304 -1.16 29.74 -15.86
N ALA A 305 -0.97 30.94 -15.32
CA ALA A 305 -1.41 31.31 -13.98
C ALA A 305 -2.54 32.36 -14.00
N ALA A 306 -3.73 31.97 -13.53
CA ALA A 306 -4.88 32.87 -13.35
C ALA A 306 -4.98 33.37 -11.89
N ASN A 307 -5.48 34.59 -11.69
CA ASN A 307 -5.65 35.20 -10.37
C ASN A 307 -7.14 35.32 -10.00
N GLY A 308 -7.46 35.01 -8.75
CA GLY A 308 -8.82 35.13 -8.22
C GLY A 308 -8.85 35.52 -6.74
N TYR A 309 -9.99 36.06 -6.33
CA TYR A 309 -10.40 36.22 -4.95
C TYR A 309 -11.22 34.99 -4.53
N PHE A 310 -10.93 34.43 -3.36
CA PHE A 310 -11.60 33.25 -2.84
C PHE A 310 -12.07 33.45 -1.40
N GLU A 311 -13.18 32.79 -1.04
CA GLU A 311 -13.61 32.62 0.36
C GLU A 311 -13.75 31.14 0.64
N VAL A 312 -13.22 30.71 1.79
CA VAL A 312 -13.25 29.32 2.24
C VAL A 312 -14.14 29.22 3.48
N ASN A 313 -15.03 28.22 3.51
CA ASN A 313 -15.93 28.02 4.64
C ASN A 313 -15.24 27.23 5.78
N GLY A 314 -15.92 27.04 6.91
CA GLY A 314 -15.37 26.32 8.06
C GLY A 314 -15.08 24.83 7.85
N ALA A 315 -15.46 24.26 6.69
CA ALA A 315 -15.13 22.89 6.29
C ALA A 315 -13.91 22.82 5.33
N GLY A 316 -13.34 23.97 4.96
CA GLY A 316 -12.23 24.03 3.99
C GLY A 316 -12.68 24.10 2.53
N ASP A 317 -13.98 24.16 2.24
CA ASP A 317 -14.47 24.28 0.85
C ASP A 317 -14.45 25.74 0.38
N ILE A 318 -14.06 25.96 -0.88
CA ILE A 318 -14.26 27.25 -1.56
C ILE A 318 -15.77 27.52 -1.71
N SER A 319 -16.25 28.53 -0.99
CA SER A 319 -17.65 28.97 -0.99
C SER A 319 -17.91 30.15 -1.92
N LYS A 320 -16.86 30.84 -2.37
CA LYS A 320 -16.95 31.96 -3.32
C LYS A 320 -15.66 32.10 -4.11
N ALA A 321 -15.80 32.43 -5.39
CA ALA A 321 -14.68 32.72 -6.28
C ALA A 321 -15.02 33.91 -7.20
N ILE A 322 -14.13 34.88 -7.32
CA ILE A 322 -14.24 36.03 -8.25
C ILE A 322 -12.93 36.14 -9.02
N ARG A 323 -13.00 36.06 -10.36
CA ARG A 323 -11.80 36.14 -11.19
C ARG A 323 -11.30 37.58 -11.24
N LEU A 324 -10.00 37.75 -11.01
CA LEU A 324 -9.31 39.04 -11.01
C LEU A 324 -8.40 39.23 -12.24
N SER A 325 -8.08 38.15 -12.95
CA SER A 325 -7.30 38.15 -14.20
C SER A 325 -8.16 37.94 -15.45
N ALA A 326 -7.52 37.92 -16.62
CA ALA A 326 -8.08 37.33 -17.82
C ALA A 326 -8.56 35.89 -17.58
N ALA A 327 -9.54 35.44 -18.37
CA ALA A 327 -9.96 34.04 -18.41
C ALA A 327 -8.80 33.14 -18.87
N CYS A 328 -8.73 31.89 -18.42
CA CYS A 328 -7.77 30.94 -19.00
C CYS A 328 -8.01 30.74 -20.51
N GLY A 329 -9.26 30.69 -20.96
CA GLY A 329 -9.66 30.59 -22.37
C GLY A 329 -8.93 29.50 -23.13
N LEU A 330 -8.18 29.87 -24.18
CA LEU A 330 -7.40 28.92 -24.99
C LEU A 330 -6.30 28.20 -24.20
N ALA A 331 -5.86 28.75 -23.06
CA ALA A 331 -4.90 28.12 -22.16
C ALA A 331 -5.53 27.15 -21.15
N ALA A 332 -6.86 26.97 -21.14
CA ALA A 332 -7.57 26.28 -20.06
C ALA A 332 -7.07 24.85 -19.76
N ARG A 333 -6.54 24.14 -20.76
CA ARG A 333 -5.96 22.78 -20.61
C ARG A 333 -4.63 22.73 -19.86
N PHE A 334 -3.99 23.88 -19.65
CA PHE A 334 -2.71 24.03 -18.98
C PHE A 334 -2.68 25.26 -18.06
N CYS A 335 -3.85 25.67 -17.57
CA CYS A 335 -4.02 26.83 -16.70
C CYS A 335 -4.37 26.38 -15.29
N ILE A 336 -3.76 27.00 -14.28
CA ILE A 336 -4.10 26.83 -12.86
C ILE A 336 -4.42 28.21 -12.30
N ALA A 337 -5.47 28.29 -11.48
CA ALA A 337 -5.84 29.49 -10.76
C ALA A 337 -5.20 29.52 -9.36
N GLY A 338 -5.07 30.72 -8.80
CA GLY A 338 -4.66 30.89 -7.41
C GLY A 338 -5.03 32.27 -6.88
N ASP A 339 -4.79 32.49 -5.59
CA ASP A 339 -4.89 33.80 -4.97
C ASP A 339 -3.51 34.46 -5.02
N GLY A 340 -3.41 35.54 -5.79
CA GLY A 340 -2.21 36.36 -5.91
C GLY A 340 -2.17 37.52 -4.90
N THR A 341 -3.12 37.61 -3.97
CA THR A 341 -3.23 38.72 -3.02
C THR A 341 -2.31 38.47 -1.84
N THR A 342 -1.06 38.90 -1.96
CA THR A 342 0.03 38.56 -1.03
C THR A 342 0.84 39.78 -0.62
N THR A 343 1.62 39.65 0.45
CA THR A 343 2.66 40.59 0.88
C THR A 343 4.03 39.98 0.59
N ALA A 344 4.90 40.73 -0.08
CA ALA A 344 6.20 40.26 -0.54
C ALA A 344 7.29 41.34 -0.38
N ALA A 345 8.55 40.98 -0.64
CA ALA A 345 9.70 41.90 -0.55
C ALA A 345 9.74 42.92 -1.70
N ASN A 346 9.80 44.21 -1.39
CA ASN A 346 9.90 45.25 -2.42
C ASN A 346 11.32 45.76 -2.64
N GLY A 347 11.51 46.49 -3.73
CA GLY A 347 12.77 47.10 -4.12
C GLY A 347 13.06 48.43 -3.44
N ALA A 348 12.17 48.94 -2.55
CA ALA A 348 12.35 50.24 -1.91
C ALA A 348 13.42 50.25 -0.80
N SER A 349 13.56 49.15 -0.02
CA SER A 349 14.62 48.99 0.99
C SER A 349 15.04 47.53 1.15
N ASP A 350 16.19 47.23 1.79
CA ASP A 350 16.66 45.84 1.99
C ASP A 350 15.79 45.03 2.98
N SER A 351 14.79 45.67 3.59
CA SER A 351 13.85 45.09 4.53
C SER A 351 12.42 45.60 4.29
N GLY A 352 12.12 45.98 3.05
CA GLY A 352 10.85 46.59 2.67
C GLY A 352 9.87 45.54 2.19
N TYR A 353 8.62 45.63 2.66
CA TYR A 353 7.55 44.74 2.23
C TYR A 353 6.35 45.55 1.75
N SER A 354 5.66 45.06 0.73
CA SER A 354 4.39 45.62 0.30
C SER A 354 3.42 44.54 -0.12
N ALA A 355 2.13 44.82 0.09
CA ALA A 355 1.06 44.00 -0.44
C ALA A 355 0.83 44.30 -1.92
N GLY A 356 0.50 43.26 -2.69
CA GLY A 356 0.10 43.34 -4.08
C GLY A 356 -0.97 42.31 -4.43
N THR A 357 -1.50 42.40 -5.64
CA THR A 357 -2.37 41.38 -6.23
C THR A 357 -2.14 41.34 -7.73
N GLY A 358 -2.29 40.15 -8.32
CA GLY A 358 -2.14 39.95 -9.74
C GLY A 358 -1.73 38.52 -10.08
N THR A 359 -1.80 38.17 -11.36
CA THR A 359 -1.27 36.91 -11.89
C THR A 359 0.23 36.77 -11.70
N SER A 360 0.96 37.89 -11.65
CA SER A 360 2.38 37.97 -11.31
C SER A 360 2.69 37.56 -9.87
N TYR A 361 1.67 37.38 -9.02
CA TYR A 361 1.81 36.86 -7.67
C TYR A 361 1.38 35.38 -7.57
N VAL A 362 0.65 34.85 -8.58
CA VAL A 362 0.28 33.42 -8.66
C VAL A 362 1.35 32.60 -9.39
N ALA A 363 1.86 33.10 -10.52
CA ALA A 363 2.95 32.48 -11.26
C ALA A 363 4.18 32.13 -10.39
N PRO A 364 4.68 33.01 -9.50
CA PRO A 364 5.79 32.66 -8.62
C PRO A 364 5.44 31.57 -7.60
N GLN A 365 4.19 31.53 -7.13
CA GLN A 365 3.75 30.46 -6.22
C GLN A 365 3.74 29.10 -6.93
N ILE A 366 3.26 29.04 -8.18
CA ILE A 366 3.33 27.82 -9.01
C ILE A 366 4.79 27.44 -9.28
N SER A 367 5.66 28.41 -9.59
CA SER A 367 7.09 28.16 -9.85
C SER A 367 7.81 27.62 -8.60
N GLY A 368 7.48 28.13 -7.42
CA GLY A 368 7.93 27.57 -6.14
C GLY A 368 7.39 26.15 -5.91
N ALA A 369 6.12 25.89 -6.22
CA ALA A 369 5.54 24.55 -6.12
C ALA A 369 6.27 23.54 -7.02
N VAL A 370 6.66 23.93 -8.24
CA VAL A 370 7.51 23.11 -9.11
C VAL A 370 8.86 22.81 -8.45
N ALA A 371 9.49 23.78 -7.77
CA ALA A 371 10.74 23.53 -7.05
C ALA A 371 10.56 22.55 -5.86
N LEU A 372 9.44 22.62 -5.15
CA LEU A 372 9.10 21.64 -4.11
C LEU A 372 8.94 20.24 -4.72
N LEU A 373 8.18 20.11 -5.80
CA LEU A 373 8.00 18.84 -6.52
C LEU A 373 9.32 18.30 -7.06
N ALA A 374 10.17 19.14 -7.64
CA ALA A 374 11.45 18.71 -8.18
C ALA A 374 12.43 18.24 -7.09
N GLN A 375 12.33 18.77 -5.85
CA GLN A 375 13.07 18.25 -4.70
C GLN A 375 12.51 16.90 -4.24
N ALA A 376 11.19 16.83 -4.06
CA ALA A 376 10.55 15.61 -3.57
C ALA A 376 10.67 14.46 -4.59
N PHE A 377 10.53 14.76 -5.88
CA PHE A 377 10.33 13.80 -6.97
C PHE A 377 11.39 14.00 -8.07
N PRO A 378 12.68 13.81 -7.76
CA PRO A 378 13.78 14.04 -8.70
C PRO A 378 13.82 13.03 -9.85
N ASP A 379 13.02 11.97 -9.79
CA ASP A 379 12.88 10.91 -10.78
C ASP A 379 11.73 11.13 -11.77
N MET A 380 11.04 12.27 -11.69
CA MET A 380 10.00 12.68 -12.62
C MET A 380 10.51 13.72 -13.62
N THR A 381 9.89 13.77 -14.80
CA THR A 381 10.18 14.80 -15.81
C THR A 381 9.46 16.12 -15.50
N PRO A 382 9.88 17.24 -16.10
CA PRO A 382 9.14 18.51 -16.00
C PRO A 382 7.67 18.42 -16.43
N GLU A 383 7.39 17.66 -17.48
CA GLU A 383 6.02 17.39 -17.93
C GLU A 383 5.21 16.67 -16.85
N GLU A 384 5.79 15.69 -16.17
CA GLU A 384 5.10 15.00 -15.09
C GLU A 384 4.88 15.89 -13.86
N TRP A 385 5.80 16.80 -13.51
CA TRP A 385 5.56 17.81 -12.46
C TRP A 385 4.41 18.74 -12.83
N ALA A 386 4.36 19.23 -14.07
CA ALA A 386 3.28 20.10 -14.53
C ALA A 386 1.93 19.37 -14.51
N LYS A 387 1.87 18.15 -15.04
CA LYS A 387 0.67 17.28 -14.98
C LYS A 387 0.21 17.04 -13.55
N ARG A 388 1.15 16.84 -12.62
CA ARG A 388 0.81 16.60 -11.22
C ARG A 388 0.10 17.80 -10.58
N LEU A 389 0.61 19.01 -10.78
CA LEU A 389 -0.04 20.24 -10.31
C LEU A 389 -1.43 20.43 -10.93
N MET A 390 -1.59 20.12 -12.21
CA MET A 390 -2.89 20.24 -12.90
C MET A 390 -3.89 19.15 -12.46
N ALA A 391 -3.43 17.95 -12.15
CA ALA A 391 -4.26 16.84 -11.70
C ALA A 391 -4.70 16.98 -10.23
N SER A 392 -3.96 17.76 -9.43
CA SER A 392 -4.23 17.96 -8.01
C SER A 392 -4.92 19.28 -7.69
N ALA A 393 -5.03 20.21 -8.65
CA ALA A 393 -5.69 21.50 -8.42
C ALA A 393 -7.15 21.32 -7.97
N ASP A 394 -7.60 22.08 -6.97
CA ASP A 394 -8.96 21.98 -6.45
C ASP A 394 -9.96 22.63 -7.41
N ASN A 395 -10.78 21.80 -8.05
CA ASN A 395 -11.96 22.18 -8.82
C ASN A 395 -13.28 21.64 -8.24
N SER A 396 -13.27 21.09 -7.02
CA SER A 396 -14.45 20.49 -6.38
C SER A 396 -15.61 21.49 -6.24
N TRP A 397 -15.28 22.78 -6.16
CA TRP A 397 -16.19 23.91 -6.08
C TRP A 397 -16.85 24.29 -7.42
N PHE A 398 -16.37 23.79 -8.57
CA PHE A 398 -16.96 24.12 -9.87
C PHE A 398 -18.45 23.79 -9.92
N SER A 399 -18.81 22.58 -9.47
CA SER A 399 -20.21 22.14 -9.44
C SER A 399 -21.05 22.95 -8.45
N LYS A 400 -20.51 23.22 -7.26
CA LYS A 400 -21.19 23.96 -6.18
C LYS A 400 -21.46 25.42 -6.57
N LEU A 401 -20.56 26.06 -7.29
CA LEU A 401 -20.66 27.46 -7.71
C LEU A 401 -21.16 27.66 -9.15
N GLY A 402 -21.49 26.57 -9.87
CA GLY A 402 -22.00 26.64 -11.24
C GLY A 402 -20.97 27.11 -12.27
N VAL A 403 -19.68 26.82 -12.04
CA VAL A 403 -18.61 27.10 -13.01
C VAL A 403 -18.75 26.16 -14.21
N PRO A 404 -18.82 26.67 -15.45
CA PRO A 404 -18.89 25.83 -16.63
C PRO A 404 -17.59 25.01 -16.81
N VAL A 405 -17.76 23.70 -16.96
CA VAL A 405 -16.68 22.78 -17.37
C VAL A 405 -16.58 22.78 -18.88
N ALA A 406 -15.38 23.04 -19.40
CA ALA A 406 -15.10 23.09 -20.83
C ALA A 406 -14.64 21.73 -21.39
N GLY A 407 -14.06 20.88 -20.53
CA GLY A 407 -13.64 19.54 -20.86
C GLY A 407 -12.89 18.87 -19.71
N SER A 408 -12.24 17.76 -20.00
CA SER A 408 -11.31 17.10 -19.09
C SER A 408 -10.02 16.70 -19.79
N VAL A 409 -8.96 16.54 -18.99
CA VAL A 409 -7.69 15.92 -19.40
C VAL A 409 -7.62 14.55 -18.74
N ASP A 410 -7.25 13.53 -19.51
CA ASP A 410 -6.87 12.22 -18.99
C ASP A 410 -5.36 12.22 -18.75
N PHE A 411 -4.96 12.10 -17.50
CA PHE A 411 -3.55 12.01 -17.09
C PHE A 411 -3.05 10.56 -17.03
N GLY A 412 -3.92 9.58 -17.32
CA GLY A 412 -3.61 8.17 -17.36
C GLY A 412 -3.99 7.42 -16.08
N ASN A 413 -4.01 6.08 -16.18
CA ASN A 413 -4.27 5.15 -15.06
C ASN A 413 -5.53 5.48 -14.23
N GLY A 414 -6.58 5.99 -14.87
CA GLY A 414 -7.85 6.34 -14.23
C GLY A 414 -7.92 7.73 -13.61
N VAL A 415 -6.89 8.56 -13.77
CA VAL A 415 -6.89 9.96 -13.32
C VAL A 415 -7.35 10.86 -14.47
N SER A 416 -8.58 11.37 -14.39
CA SER A 416 -9.06 12.43 -15.26
C SER A 416 -9.47 13.65 -14.46
N HIS A 417 -9.14 14.84 -14.96
CA HIS A 417 -9.41 16.10 -14.29
C HIS A 417 -10.14 17.07 -15.19
N ALA A 418 -11.21 17.68 -14.69
CA ALA A 418 -11.98 18.68 -15.41
C ALA A 418 -11.26 20.03 -15.43
N TYR A 419 -11.48 20.80 -16.49
CA TYR A 419 -11.02 22.18 -16.59
C TYR A 419 -12.13 23.11 -17.12
N SER A 420 -12.03 24.39 -16.75
CA SER A 420 -12.93 25.48 -17.15
C SER A 420 -12.19 26.49 -18.02
N THR A 421 -12.88 27.10 -19.00
CA THR A 421 -12.33 28.26 -19.72
C THR A 421 -12.11 29.46 -18.80
N GLU A 422 -12.78 29.54 -17.66
CA GLU A 422 -12.64 30.65 -16.72
C GLU A 422 -11.46 30.46 -15.76
N TRP A 423 -11.28 29.23 -15.26
CA TRP A 423 -10.43 28.92 -14.10
C TRP A 423 -9.41 27.80 -14.34
N GLY A 424 -9.32 27.27 -15.56
CA GLY A 424 -8.41 26.18 -15.89
C GLY A 424 -8.73 24.94 -15.07
N HIS A 425 -7.71 24.29 -14.54
CA HIS A 425 -7.82 23.10 -13.71
C HIS A 425 -8.38 23.37 -12.30
N GLY A 426 -8.59 24.63 -11.89
CA GLY A 426 -8.99 24.97 -10.53
C GLY A 426 -7.87 25.65 -9.74
N VAL A 427 -8.01 25.69 -8.42
CA VAL A 427 -7.08 26.39 -7.53
C VAL A 427 -5.86 25.53 -7.24
N LEU A 428 -4.66 26.11 -7.26
CA LEU A 428 -3.41 25.44 -6.91
C LEU A 428 -3.53 24.72 -5.55
N ASP A 429 -3.17 23.44 -5.49
CA ASP A 429 -3.06 22.67 -4.25
C ASP A 429 -1.70 21.95 -4.21
N ILE A 430 -0.76 22.53 -3.46
CA ILE A 430 0.61 22.05 -3.35
C ILE A 430 0.69 20.80 -2.47
N GLY A 431 -0.15 20.73 -1.43
CA GLY A 431 -0.24 19.57 -0.53
C GLY A 431 -0.71 18.32 -1.28
N ALA A 432 -1.79 18.45 -2.05
CA ALA A 432 -2.31 17.37 -2.88
C ALA A 432 -1.32 16.97 -3.98
N ALA A 433 -0.60 17.93 -4.57
CA ALA A 433 0.44 17.64 -5.56
C ALA A 433 1.60 16.80 -4.96
N LEU A 434 1.87 16.89 -3.67
CA LEU A 434 2.91 16.11 -2.99
C LEU A 434 2.40 14.76 -2.43
N ALA A 435 1.08 14.58 -2.30
CA ALA A 435 0.44 13.35 -1.83
C ALA A 435 0.26 12.33 -2.98
N PRO A 436 0.06 11.02 -2.70
CA PRO A 436 -0.32 10.05 -3.73
C PRO A 436 -1.60 10.45 -4.49
N ILE A 437 -1.59 10.37 -5.83
CA ILE A 437 -2.74 10.71 -6.67
C ILE A 437 -3.30 9.43 -7.30
N GLY A 438 -4.60 9.19 -7.09
CA GLY A 438 -5.29 8.00 -7.59
C GLY A 438 -4.92 6.72 -6.83
N SER A 439 -5.03 5.58 -7.50
CA SER A 439 -4.68 4.28 -6.90
C SER A 439 -3.17 4.08 -6.82
N VAL A 440 -2.74 3.34 -5.78
CA VAL A 440 -1.34 2.95 -5.58
C VAL A 440 -1.20 1.46 -5.89
N ALA A 441 -0.17 1.11 -6.66
CA ALA A 441 0.04 -0.23 -7.17
C ALA A 441 1.51 -0.67 -7.11
N VAL A 442 1.73 -1.97 -6.99
CA VAL A 442 3.01 -2.63 -7.23
C VAL A 442 3.16 -2.90 -8.73
N LEU A 443 4.33 -2.56 -9.29
CA LEU A 443 4.67 -2.79 -10.69
C LEU A 443 5.91 -3.69 -10.77
N SER A 444 5.77 -4.84 -11.43
CA SER A 444 6.82 -5.86 -11.56
C SER A 444 7.57 -5.82 -12.91
N GLY A 445 7.12 -5.01 -13.86
CA GLY A 445 7.70 -4.92 -15.20
C GLY A 445 8.82 -3.89 -15.34
N ALA A 446 9.22 -3.61 -16.58
CA ALA A 446 10.39 -2.79 -16.89
C ALA A 446 10.14 -1.27 -16.85
N THR A 447 8.91 -0.79 -17.07
CA THR A 447 8.61 0.65 -17.11
C THR A 447 7.27 0.99 -16.45
N VAL A 448 7.14 2.20 -15.91
CA VAL A 448 5.90 2.65 -15.26
C VAL A 448 4.72 2.85 -16.22
N THR A 449 5.00 2.93 -17.52
CA THR A 449 4.01 3.17 -18.58
C THR A 449 3.42 1.90 -19.18
N SER A 450 4.15 0.78 -19.17
CA SER A 450 3.68 -0.48 -19.77
C SER A 450 3.56 -1.64 -18.79
N SER A 451 4.08 -1.51 -17.56
CA SER A 451 3.98 -2.59 -16.57
C SER A 451 2.56 -2.80 -16.09
N ALA A 452 2.22 -4.07 -15.83
CA ALA A 452 0.99 -4.41 -15.13
C ALA A 452 0.99 -3.78 -13.74
N ARG A 453 -0.20 -3.32 -13.31
CA ARG A 453 -0.43 -2.68 -12.02
C ARG A 453 -1.26 -3.62 -11.16
N VAL A 454 -0.72 -4.00 -10.01
CA VAL A 454 -1.45 -4.77 -9.01
C VAL A 454 -1.72 -3.84 -7.83
N GLY A 455 -3.00 -3.66 -7.46
CA GLY A 455 -3.35 -2.75 -6.38
C GLY A 455 -2.64 -3.15 -5.08
N LEU A 456 -2.29 -2.18 -4.22
CA LEU A 456 -1.53 -2.47 -3.01
C LEU A 456 -2.22 -3.52 -2.11
N ALA A 457 -3.55 -3.45 -1.96
CA ALA A 457 -4.32 -4.44 -1.19
C ALA A 457 -4.33 -5.84 -1.84
N GLU A 458 -4.31 -5.91 -3.17
CA GLU A 458 -4.24 -7.17 -3.94
C GLU A 458 -2.83 -7.77 -3.95
N SER A 459 -1.83 -6.96 -3.61
CA SER A 459 -0.43 -7.37 -3.55
C SER A 459 -0.07 -8.07 -2.23
N VAL A 460 -0.94 -8.04 -1.22
CA VAL A 460 -0.68 -8.66 0.08
C VAL A 460 -0.74 -10.18 -0.05
N LEU A 461 0.36 -10.84 0.30
CA LEU A 461 0.48 -12.29 0.34
C LEU A 461 0.08 -12.83 1.71
N LEU A 462 -0.80 -13.84 1.74
CA LEU A 462 -1.25 -14.49 2.97
C LEU A 462 -0.41 -15.74 3.24
N ALA A 463 0.53 -15.67 4.19
CA ALA A 463 1.37 -16.80 4.54
C ALA A 463 0.61 -17.80 5.47
N PRO A 464 0.54 -19.09 5.13
CA PRO A 464 0.00 -20.12 6.02
C PRO A 464 0.85 -20.31 7.29
N ALA A 465 0.26 -20.93 8.32
CA ALA A 465 0.93 -21.29 9.58
C ALA A 465 2.30 -21.93 9.36
N ALA A 466 2.43 -22.84 8.39
CA ALA A 466 3.69 -23.56 8.14
C ALA A 466 4.89 -22.66 7.82
N PHE A 467 4.65 -21.48 7.24
CA PHE A 467 5.66 -20.48 6.88
C PHE A 467 5.92 -19.46 8.01
N GLY A 468 5.01 -19.38 8.99
CA GLY A 468 5.07 -18.46 10.13
C GLY A 468 5.40 -17.01 9.79
N ASP A 469 6.46 -16.49 10.41
CA ASP A 469 6.98 -15.13 10.22
C ASP A 469 8.20 -15.07 9.29
N GLY A 470 8.60 -16.18 8.65
CA GLY A 470 9.85 -16.26 7.86
C GLY A 470 9.92 -15.21 6.75
N LEU A 471 8.89 -15.18 5.88
CA LEU A 471 8.83 -14.22 4.77
C LEU A 471 8.67 -12.77 5.25
N THR A 472 7.89 -12.54 6.31
CA THR A 472 7.73 -11.21 6.91
C THR A 472 9.07 -10.70 7.42
N THR A 473 9.79 -11.51 8.20
CA THR A 473 11.12 -11.22 8.75
C THR A 473 12.16 -10.99 7.65
N ALA A 474 12.10 -11.79 6.58
CA ALA A 474 13.01 -11.66 5.45
C ALA A 474 12.83 -10.36 4.65
N LEU A 475 11.66 -9.73 4.76
CA LEU A 475 11.32 -8.45 4.11
C LEU A 475 11.30 -7.26 5.07
N GLU A 476 11.60 -7.46 6.36
CA GLU A 476 11.77 -6.36 7.31
C GLU A 476 12.90 -5.43 6.87
N GLY A 477 12.67 -4.12 6.98
CA GLY A 477 13.63 -3.11 6.55
C GLY A 477 13.93 -3.09 5.04
N THR A 478 13.15 -3.83 4.24
CA THR A 478 13.28 -3.84 2.78
C THR A 478 12.23 -2.93 2.16
N ASP A 479 12.63 -1.78 1.61
CA ASP A 479 11.69 -0.91 0.91
C ASP A 479 11.30 -1.48 -0.46
N VAL A 480 10.00 -1.44 -0.76
CA VAL A 480 9.43 -1.77 -2.08
C VAL A 480 8.79 -0.50 -2.65
N ALA A 481 9.14 -0.16 -3.89
CA ALA A 481 8.55 0.95 -4.60
C ALA A 481 7.14 0.60 -5.06
N VAL A 482 6.17 1.43 -4.67
CA VAL A 482 4.80 1.40 -5.16
C VAL A 482 4.53 2.68 -5.94
N PHE A 483 3.70 2.61 -6.96
CA PHE A 483 3.50 3.72 -7.87
C PHE A 483 2.06 4.18 -7.82
N ASP A 484 1.86 5.50 -7.69
CA ASP A 484 0.52 6.07 -7.84
C ASP A 484 0.08 6.08 -9.32
N ALA A 485 -1.12 6.59 -9.58
CA ALA A 485 -1.68 6.62 -10.92
C ALA A 485 -0.94 7.59 -11.86
N LEU A 486 -0.17 8.54 -11.34
CA LEU A 486 0.70 9.41 -12.13
C LEU A 486 2.16 8.94 -12.14
N ASN A 487 2.38 7.64 -11.92
CA ASN A 487 3.68 6.97 -11.99
C ASN A 487 4.71 7.44 -10.96
N ARG A 488 4.26 8.10 -9.89
CA ARG A 488 5.16 8.56 -8.84
C ARG A 488 5.44 7.43 -7.85
N GLY A 489 6.71 7.13 -7.60
CA GLY A 489 7.15 6.05 -6.71
C GLY A 489 7.18 6.41 -5.22
N PHE A 490 6.32 5.82 -4.42
CA PHE A 490 6.37 5.85 -2.96
C PHE A 490 7.04 4.58 -2.44
N ALA A 491 7.43 4.57 -1.17
CA ALA A 491 7.99 3.39 -0.52
C ALA A 491 6.97 2.80 0.44
N VAL A 492 6.87 1.47 0.44
CA VAL A 492 6.24 0.68 1.49
C VAL A 492 7.24 -0.33 2.01
N GLU A 493 7.15 -0.67 3.28
CA GLU A 493 7.96 -1.74 3.84
C GLU A 493 7.52 -3.08 3.23
N GLY A 494 8.48 -3.90 2.80
CA GLY A 494 8.20 -5.19 2.16
C GLY A 494 7.44 -6.14 3.07
N SER A 495 7.69 -6.09 4.38
CA SER A 495 6.93 -6.81 5.40
C SER A 495 5.43 -6.45 5.39
N ALA A 496 5.05 -5.24 4.97
CA ALA A 496 3.65 -4.83 4.84
C ALA A 496 2.93 -5.48 3.64
N LEU A 497 3.66 -6.08 2.70
CA LEU A 497 3.10 -6.88 1.60
C LEU A 497 2.86 -8.34 2.01
N VAL A 498 3.11 -8.70 3.27
CA VAL A 498 2.94 -10.06 3.77
C VAL A 498 2.09 -10.01 5.03
N SER A 499 1.06 -10.85 5.08
CA SER A 499 0.34 -11.11 6.32
C SER A 499 0.76 -12.46 6.86
N SER A 500 1.41 -12.44 8.02
CA SER A 500 1.63 -13.64 8.81
C SER A 500 0.29 -14.17 9.38
N PRO A 501 0.22 -15.48 9.65
CA PRO A 501 -0.98 -16.11 10.20
C PRO A 501 -1.24 -15.60 11.62
N ALA A 502 -2.50 -15.28 11.93
CA ALA A 502 -2.88 -14.91 13.28
C ALA A 502 -2.85 -16.16 14.21
N PRO A 503 -2.29 -16.08 15.43
CA PRO A 503 -2.23 -17.19 16.38
C PRO A 503 -3.62 -17.46 17.01
N THR A 504 -4.57 -17.90 16.20
CA THR A 504 -5.94 -18.20 16.62
C THR A 504 -6.14 -19.70 16.78
N MET A 505 -6.88 -20.08 17.83
CA MET A 505 -7.28 -21.46 18.12
C MET A 505 -8.65 -21.82 17.52
N LEU A 506 -9.42 -20.83 17.06
CA LEU A 506 -10.81 -21.03 16.64
C LEU A 506 -10.96 -22.08 15.52
N PRO A 507 -10.16 -22.06 14.43
CA PRO A 507 -10.26 -23.07 13.37
C PRO A 507 -10.03 -24.49 13.88
N ASP A 508 -9.02 -24.69 14.74
CA ASP A 508 -8.69 -26.00 15.34
C ASP A 508 -9.77 -26.51 16.30
N LEU A 509 -10.43 -25.60 17.02
CA LEU A 509 -11.53 -25.92 17.95
C LEU A 509 -12.86 -26.18 17.22
N LEU A 510 -13.14 -25.47 16.12
CA LEU A 510 -14.37 -25.62 15.32
C LEU A 510 -14.32 -26.81 14.35
N GLY A 511 -13.14 -27.16 13.82
CA GLY A 511 -12.96 -28.39 13.03
C GLY A 511 -13.31 -29.67 13.81
N ALA A 512 -13.37 -29.58 15.14
CA ALA A 512 -13.83 -30.67 16.01
C ALA A 512 -15.37 -30.78 16.14
N VAL A 513 -16.12 -29.79 15.62
CA VAL A 513 -17.61 -29.71 15.70
C VAL A 513 -18.25 -29.91 14.32
N GLU A 514 -17.56 -29.59 13.23
CA GLU A 514 -18.07 -29.76 11.86
C GLU A 514 -17.95 -31.23 11.40
N THR A 515 -19.04 -31.99 11.51
CA THR A 515 -19.25 -33.16 10.64
C THR A 515 -19.52 -32.69 9.21
N PRO A 516 -19.03 -33.38 8.16
CA PRO A 516 -19.25 -32.96 6.77
C PRO A 516 -20.74 -32.70 6.50
N HIS A 517 -21.07 -31.49 6.08
CA HIS A 517 -22.40 -31.17 5.59
C HIS A 517 -22.60 -31.87 4.24
N TRP A 518 -23.44 -32.90 4.20
CA TRP A 518 -23.92 -33.54 2.97
C TRP A 518 -24.78 -32.55 2.16
N GLY A 519 -24.15 -31.67 1.40
CA GLY A 519 -24.83 -30.56 0.72
C GLY A 519 -24.60 -30.42 -0.80
N ALA A 520 -23.55 -31.01 -1.39
CA ALA A 520 -23.22 -30.69 -2.79
C ALA A 520 -22.54 -31.80 -3.62
N LEU A 521 -22.39 -33.02 -3.11
CA LEU A 521 -21.78 -34.15 -3.84
C LEU A 521 -22.78 -35.30 -4.03
N PRO A 522 -22.61 -36.16 -5.05
CA PRO A 522 -23.45 -37.34 -5.23
C PRO A 522 -23.52 -38.14 -3.94
N SER A 523 -24.72 -38.60 -3.56
CA SER A 523 -24.84 -39.40 -2.34
C SER A 523 -23.94 -40.64 -2.43
N TYR A 524 -23.42 -41.12 -1.30
CA TYR A 524 -22.62 -42.35 -1.23
C TYR A 524 -23.23 -43.52 -2.04
N GLN A 525 -24.56 -43.60 -2.06
CA GLN A 525 -25.32 -44.56 -2.85
C GLN A 525 -25.26 -44.32 -4.37
N GLN A 526 -25.12 -43.08 -4.84
CA GLN A 526 -24.92 -42.75 -6.26
C GLN A 526 -23.53 -43.14 -6.76
N LEU A 527 -22.49 -42.93 -5.94
CA LEU A 527 -21.11 -43.35 -6.25
C LEU A 527 -20.99 -44.88 -6.35
N LEU A 528 -21.52 -45.61 -5.37
CA LEU A 528 -21.53 -47.08 -5.38
C LEU A 528 -22.36 -47.67 -6.54
N ARG A 529 -23.39 -46.97 -7.04
CA ARG A 529 -24.16 -47.40 -8.22
C ARG A 529 -23.41 -47.21 -9.54
N GLN A 530 -22.49 -46.24 -9.60
CA GLN A 530 -21.71 -45.93 -10.80
C GLN A 530 -20.42 -46.77 -10.90
N ALA A 531 -19.95 -47.33 -9.78
CA ALA A 531 -18.79 -48.21 -9.72
C ALA A 531 -19.03 -49.40 -8.75
N PRO A 532 -19.91 -50.35 -9.11
CA PRO A 532 -20.32 -51.45 -8.23
C PRO A 532 -19.18 -52.41 -7.86
N ASP A 533 -18.14 -52.50 -8.69
CA ASP A 533 -17.00 -53.40 -8.50
C ASP A 533 -16.04 -52.95 -7.38
N LEU A 534 -16.13 -51.70 -6.90
CA LEU A 534 -15.24 -51.18 -5.84
C LEU A 534 -15.46 -51.89 -4.49
N ALA A 535 -16.68 -52.36 -4.20
CA ALA A 535 -17.01 -52.97 -2.92
C ALA A 535 -16.60 -54.46 -2.82
N GLU A 536 -16.42 -55.16 -3.95
CA GLU A 536 -16.09 -56.59 -3.97
C GLU A 536 -14.58 -56.86 -3.78
N ASP A 537 -13.71 -55.88 -4.09
CA ASP A 537 -12.24 -56.03 -4.09
C ASP A 537 -11.52 -55.39 -2.88
N GLY A 538 -12.24 -55.03 -1.81
CA GLY A 538 -11.64 -54.45 -0.60
C GLY A 538 -11.24 -52.97 -0.70
N ALA A 539 -11.82 -52.24 -1.67
CA ALA A 539 -11.72 -50.79 -1.77
C ALA A 539 -12.91 -50.09 -1.08
N SER A 540 -12.66 -48.92 -0.50
CA SER A 540 -13.67 -48.05 0.11
C SER A 540 -13.55 -46.62 -0.41
N VAL A 541 -14.67 -45.92 -0.44
CA VAL A 541 -14.73 -44.48 -0.73
C VAL A 541 -15.00 -43.75 0.57
N ALA A 542 -14.12 -42.83 0.94
CA ALA A 542 -14.22 -42.03 2.16
C ALA A 542 -14.19 -40.54 1.80
N MET A 543 -14.90 -39.74 2.60
CA MET A 543 -14.67 -38.30 2.62
C MET A 543 -13.51 -38.03 3.58
N LEU A 544 -12.52 -37.26 3.15
CA LEU A 544 -11.48 -36.77 4.05
C LEU A 544 -11.93 -35.41 4.60
N SER A 545 -11.99 -35.30 5.92
CA SER A 545 -12.13 -34.02 6.60
C SER A 545 -10.78 -33.62 7.19
N SER A 546 -10.35 -32.39 6.94
CA SER A 546 -9.23 -31.78 7.65
C SER A 546 -9.66 -31.45 9.09
N ALA A 547 -9.38 -32.32 10.05
CA ALA A 547 -9.52 -31.95 11.45
C ALA A 547 -8.36 -32.51 12.26
N ALA A 548 -7.23 -31.80 12.22
CA ALA A 548 -6.28 -31.78 13.33
C ALA A 548 -6.93 -31.04 14.53
N GLY A 549 -8.05 -31.58 15.02
CA GLY A 549 -8.79 -31.02 16.15
C GLY A 549 -8.26 -31.52 17.49
N VAL A 550 -8.78 -30.95 18.58
CA VAL A 550 -8.47 -31.39 19.95
C VAL A 550 -9.07 -32.78 20.27
N PHE A 551 -10.13 -33.17 19.56
CA PHE A 551 -10.79 -34.47 19.71
C PHE A 551 -10.35 -35.47 18.63
N GLU A 552 -10.10 -36.70 19.05
CA GLU A 552 -9.77 -37.80 18.15
C GLU A 552 -11.03 -38.34 17.46
N GLN A 553 -11.01 -38.49 16.14
CA GLN A 553 -12.13 -39.09 15.41
C GLN A 553 -12.09 -40.63 15.48
N PRO A 554 -13.20 -41.31 15.81
CA PRO A 554 -13.25 -42.76 15.79
C PRO A 554 -13.21 -43.30 14.34
N GLY A 555 -12.23 -44.15 14.03
CA GLY A 555 -12.32 -45.09 12.89
C GLY A 555 -11.65 -44.69 11.57
N SER A 556 -10.74 -43.71 11.53
CA SER A 556 -10.00 -43.40 10.31
C SER A 556 -8.88 -44.40 10.03
N SER A 557 -8.78 -44.92 8.80
CA SER A 557 -7.65 -45.76 8.36
C SER A 557 -6.31 -45.09 8.65
N ALA A 558 -5.27 -45.83 9.07
CA ALA A 558 -3.98 -45.31 9.58
C ALA A 558 -3.21 -44.30 8.68
N LEU A 559 -3.61 -44.12 7.42
CA LEU A 559 -3.12 -43.05 6.53
C LEU A 559 -3.69 -41.66 6.84
N ALA A 560 -4.90 -41.59 7.39
CA ALA A 560 -5.62 -40.35 7.65
C ALA A 560 -5.16 -39.62 8.92
N GLU A 561 -4.34 -40.26 9.75
CA GLU A 561 -4.06 -39.77 11.10
C GLU A 561 -2.93 -38.73 11.21
N ARG A 562 -2.60 -37.97 10.12
CA ARG A 562 -1.80 -36.70 10.09
C ARG A 562 -0.76 -36.56 8.97
N SER A 563 -0.79 -37.30 7.86
CA SER A 563 0.03 -36.85 6.72
C SER A 563 -0.49 -35.48 6.24
N SER A 564 0.38 -34.47 6.26
CA SER A 564 0.14 -33.07 5.87
C SER A 564 -0.52 -32.96 4.51
N VAL A 565 -0.15 -33.83 3.59
CA VAL A 565 -0.78 -33.97 2.27
C VAL A 565 -2.30 -34.19 2.34
N PHE A 566 -2.81 -34.86 3.37
CA PHE A 566 -4.26 -35.01 3.59
C PHE A 566 -4.84 -33.91 4.50
N GLY A 567 -4.04 -33.37 5.41
CA GLY A 567 -4.45 -32.27 6.30
C GLY A 567 -4.69 -30.94 5.58
N MET A 568 -4.13 -30.78 4.39
CA MET A 568 -4.23 -29.56 3.56
C MET A 568 -5.38 -29.57 2.57
N VAL A 569 -6.16 -30.67 2.51
CA VAL A 569 -7.29 -30.82 1.60
C VAL A 569 -8.60 -30.72 2.37
N GLN A 570 -9.48 -29.85 1.89
CA GLN A 570 -10.86 -29.71 2.34
C GLN A 570 -11.82 -30.30 1.29
N ASP A 571 -13.00 -30.73 1.75
CA ASP A 571 -14.06 -31.31 0.90
C ASP A 571 -13.55 -32.40 -0.06
N ALA A 572 -12.65 -33.25 0.42
CA ALA A 572 -11.99 -34.24 -0.43
C ALA A 572 -12.76 -35.56 -0.50
N VAL A 573 -12.77 -36.15 -1.69
CA VAL A 573 -13.14 -37.55 -1.89
C VAL A 573 -11.85 -38.36 -1.98
N ALA A 574 -11.78 -39.47 -1.23
CA ALA A 574 -10.68 -40.41 -1.28
C ALA A 574 -11.17 -41.82 -1.61
N VAL A 575 -10.39 -42.54 -2.41
CA VAL A 575 -10.51 -43.97 -2.66
C VAL A 575 -9.38 -44.66 -1.93
N ILE A 576 -9.71 -45.63 -1.09
CA ILE A 576 -8.77 -46.33 -0.21
C ILE A 576 -8.90 -47.82 -0.50
N ALA A 577 -7.81 -48.47 -0.88
CA ALA A 577 -7.75 -49.92 -1.06
C ALA A 577 -6.79 -50.52 -0.05
N THR A 578 -7.26 -51.45 0.77
CA THR A 578 -6.41 -52.13 1.77
C THR A 578 -6.36 -53.63 1.48
N GLN A 579 -5.15 -54.14 1.26
CA GLN A 579 -4.91 -55.57 1.15
C GLN A 579 -4.26 -56.09 2.43
N ASN A 580 -4.92 -57.05 3.07
CA ASN A 580 -4.44 -57.70 4.28
C ASN A 580 -3.64 -58.96 3.91
N ALA A 581 -2.39 -59.04 4.36
CA ALA A 581 -1.47 -60.15 4.12
C ALA A 581 -0.88 -60.67 5.45
N GLY A 582 -1.76 -61.12 6.36
CA GLY A 582 -1.36 -61.64 7.67
C GLY A 582 -1.06 -60.49 8.65
N PRO A 583 0.17 -60.37 9.20
CA PRO A 583 0.53 -59.25 10.07
C PRO A 583 0.82 -57.95 9.30
N LEU A 584 0.86 -57.98 7.96
CA LEU A 584 1.13 -56.83 7.10
C LEU A 584 -0.15 -56.40 6.37
N ASP A 585 -0.50 -55.13 6.47
CA ASP A 585 -1.52 -54.46 5.67
C ASP A 585 -0.86 -53.49 4.70
N ILE A 586 -1.29 -53.53 3.43
CA ILE A 586 -0.88 -52.58 2.40
C ILE A 586 -2.09 -51.72 2.06
N THR A 587 -2.00 -50.42 2.34
CA THR A 587 -3.05 -49.46 2.01
C THR A 587 -2.57 -48.52 0.91
N ALA A 588 -3.31 -48.47 -0.20
CA ALA A 588 -3.17 -47.45 -1.23
C ALA A 588 -4.31 -46.44 -1.11
N ILE A 589 -4.01 -45.16 -1.32
CA ILE A 589 -4.99 -44.07 -1.30
C ILE A 589 -4.81 -43.18 -2.53
N GLY A 590 -5.92 -42.76 -3.11
CA GLY A 590 -5.98 -41.66 -4.07
C GLY A 590 -7.04 -40.67 -3.62
N PHE A 591 -6.76 -39.37 -3.71
CA PHE A 591 -7.69 -38.34 -3.26
C PHE A 591 -7.70 -37.14 -4.19
N ALA A 592 -8.82 -36.42 -4.18
CA ALA A 592 -8.96 -35.12 -4.82
C ALA A 592 -9.95 -34.25 -4.02
N GLY A 593 -9.65 -32.96 -3.90
CA GLY A 593 -10.46 -31.99 -3.16
C GLY A 593 -10.03 -30.56 -3.43
N ARG A 594 -10.40 -29.66 -2.51
CA ARG A 594 -10.06 -28.22 -2.57
C ARG A 594 -9.03 -27.86 -1.51
N GLY A 595 -8.28 -26.80 -1.73
CA GLY A 595 -7.38 -26.24 -0.71
C GLY A 595 -8.11 -25.48 0.41
N VAL A 596 -7.43 -25.34 1.54
CA VAL A 596 -7.94 -24.79 2.83
C VAL A 596 -8.43 -23.32 2.76
N ASN A 597 -8.07 -22.57 1.72
CA ASN A 597 -8.32 -21.13 1.60
C ASN A 597 -9.42 -20.76 0.58
N GLY A 598 -10.37 -21.66 0.29
CA GLY A 598 -11.51 -21.36 -0.59
C GLY A 598 -11.14 -21.08 -2.06
N GLN A 599 -9.91 -21.37 -2.45
CA GLN A 599 -9.40 -21.25 -3.81
C GLN A 599 -10.14 -22.24 -4.74
N THR A 600 -10.34 -21.84 -6.00
CA THR A 600 -10.76 -22.75 -7.10
C THR A 600 -9.68 -23.78 -7.46
N ALA A 601 -8.54 -23.75 -6.77
CA ALA A 601 -7.41 -24.66 -6.89
C ALA A 601 -7.77 -26.08 -6.45
N GLY A 602 -7.70 -27.02 -7.38
CA GLY A 602 -7.80 -28.45 -7.07
C GLY A 602 -6.52 -28.96 -6.41
N ILE A 603 -6.66 -29.73 -5.34
CA ILE A 603 -5.60 -30.54 -4.79
C ILE A 603 -5.90 -32.00 -5.11
N GLY A 604 -4.90 -32.74 -5.59
CA GLY A 604 -5.02 -34.17 -5.84
C GLY A 604 -3.75 -34.89 -5.47
N GLY A 605 -3.87 -36.15 -5.09
CA GLY A 605 -2.70 -36.92 -4.70
C GLY A 605 -2.96 -38.39 -4.50
N THR A 606 -1.90 -39.09 -4.15
CA THR A 606 -1.90 -40.53 -3.91
C THR A 606 -0.87 -40.89 -2.87
N GLY A 607 -1.07 -41.99 -2.16
CA GLY A 607 -0.10 -42.51 -1.21
C GLY A 607 -0.20 -44.01 -1.05
N VAL A 608 0.87 -44.58 -0.49
CA VAL A 608 0.94 -45.99 -0.12
C VAL A 608 1.47 -46.07 1.31
N ASN A 609 0.85 -46.91 2.13
CA ASN A 609 1.28 -47.20 3.49
C ASN A 609 1.38 -48.70 3.71
N LEU A 610 2.46 -49.09 4.35
CA LEU A 610 2.69 -50.43 4.86
C LEU A 610 2.52 -50.38 6.36
N SER A 611 1.62 -51.19 6.90
CA SER A 611 1.34 -51.29 8.33
C SER A 611 1.62 -52.71 8.81
N TRP A 612 2.40 -52.88 9.87
CA TRP A 612 2.65 -54.16 10.52
C TRP A 612 1.99 -54.19 11.89
N SER A 613 1.12 -55.16 12.12
CA SER A 613 0.39 -55.35 13.37
C SER A 613 0.84 -56.65 14.07
N ALA A 614 1.45 -56.52 15.25
CA ALA A 614 1.89 -57.66 16.06
C ALA A 614 1.86 -57.36 17.57
N GLY A 615 1.24 -58.24 18.35
CA GLY A 615 1.33 -58.22 19.82
C GLY A 615 0.85 -56.92 20.47
N GLY A 616 -0.17 -56.27 19.93
CA GLY A 616 -0.67 -54.97 20.41
C GLY A 616 0.11 -53.76 19.90
N SER A 617 1.07 -53.97 18.99
CA SER A 617 1.85 -52.91 18.34
C SER A 617 1.45 -52.81 16.88
N ARG A 618 1.34 -51.60 16.36
CA ARG A 618 1.15 -51.28 14.94
C ARG A 618 2.23 -50.29 14.52
N ALA A 619 3.17 -50.71 13.68
CA ALA A 619 4.11 -49.80 13.04
C ALA A 619 3.66 -49.53 11.61
N SER A 620 3.87 -48.32 11.11
CA SER A 620 3.56 -47.98 9.72
C SER A 620 4.64 -47.13 9.08
N VAL A 621 4.86 -47.35 7.79
CA VAL A 621 5.72 -46.53 6.94
C VAL A 621 4.96 -46.27 5.65
N GLY A 622 4.93 -45.02 5.21
CA GLY A 622 4.31 -44.68 3.95
C GLY A 622 4.97 -43.52 3.24
N VAL A 623 4.53 -43.35 2.00
CA VAL A 623 4.88 -42.21 1.15
C VAL A 623 3.60 -41.67 0.50
N SER A 624 3.50 -40.36 0.41
CA SER A 624 2.37 -39.69 -0.24
C SER A 624 2.87 -38.58 -1.16
N PHE A 625 2.20 -38.42 -2.30
CA PHE A 625 2.44 -37.40 -3.30
C PHE A 625 1.20 -36.55 -3.46
N MET A 626 1.41 -35.25 -3.62
CA MET A 626 0.38 -34.23 -3.79
C MET A 626 0.72 -33.32 -4.96
N ASN A 627 -0.30 -32.86 -5.66
CA ASN A 627 -0.20 -31.74 -6.57
C ASN A 627 -1.28 -30.72 -6.19
N GLU A 628 -0.87 -29.47 -6.05
CA GLU A 628 -1.71 -28.33 -5.71
C GLU A 628 -1.69 -27.35 -6.87
N GLN A 629 -2.85 -27.04 -7.45
CA GLN A 629 -2.95 -26.05 -8.53
C GLN A 629 -2.91 -24.63 -7.98
N GLY A 630 -2.10 -23.73 -8.53
CA GLY A 630 -2.04 -22.31 -8.12
C GLY A 630 -1.58 -22.03 -6.68
N GLY A 631 -1.27 -23.06 -5.88
CA GLY A 631 -0.85 -22.93 -4.49
C GLY A 631 0.51 -23.58 -4.22
N LEU A 632 1.13 -23.15 -3.12
CA LEU A 632 2.38 -23.70 -2.60
C LEU A 632 2.25 -24.00 -1.12
N LEU A 633 1.95 -25.27 -0.81
CA LEU A 633 1.66 -25.70 0.55
C LEU A 633 0.56 -24.85 1.20
N GLY A 634 -0.54 -24.63 0.48
CA GLY A 634 -1.68 -23.84 0.95
C GLY A 634 -1.48 -22.33 0.90
N MET A 635 -0.26 -21.86 0.59
CA MET A 635 -0.01 -20.45 0.31
C MET A 635 -0.67 -20.10 -1.04
N PRO A 636 -1.56 -19.08 -1.11
CA PRO A 636 -2.26 -18.71 -2.34
C PRO A 636 -1.47 -17.69 -3.15
N GLU A 637 -1.38 -17.86 -4.47
CA GLU A 637 -0.74 -16.85 -5.31
C GLU A 637 -1.61 -15.61 -5.48
N ASN A 638 -0.98 -14.49 -5.83
CA ASN A 638 -1.66 -13.29 -6.28
C ASN A 638 -0.92 -12.67 -7.48
N ALA A 639 -1.49 -11.64 -8.10
CA ALA A 639 -0.90 -11.04 -9.30
C ALA A 639 0.47 -10.38 -9.05
N ALA A 640 0.79 -10.00 -7.81
CA ALA A 640 2.10 -9.48 -7.42
C ALA A 640 3.09 -10.59 -7.07
N PHE A 641 2.64 -11.70 -6.49
CA PHE A 641 3.45 -12.85 -6.08
C PHE A 641 2.96 -14.10 -6.82
N GLY A 642 3.44 -14.28 -8.05
CA GLY A 642 3.09 -15.43 -8.88
C GLY A 642 4.22 -16.45 -8.91
N TRP A 643 3.98 -17.66 -8.43
CA TRP A 643 4.96 -18.76 -8.52
C TRP A 643 4.57 -19.82 -9.56
N GLY A 644 3.56 -19.56 -10.39
CA GLY A 644 3.27 -20.35 -11.58
C GLY A 644 2.05 -21.24 -11.42
N THR A 645 2.06 -22.43 -12.02
CA THR A 645 0.85 -23.25 -12.13
C THR A 645 0.47 -24.00 -10.85
N GLY A 646 1.31 -23.95 -9.82
CA GLY A 646 1.10 -24.65 -8.56
C GLY A 646 2.36 -25.36 -8.06
N SER A 647 2.18 -26.42 -7.28
CA SER A 647 3.29 -27.16 -6.66
C SER A 647 3.03 -28.66 -6.59
N ALA A 648 4.11 -29.45 -6.55
CA ALA A 648 4.07 -30.88 -6.27
C ALA A 648 4.84 -31.18 -4.99
N ALA A 649 4.24 -31.92 -4.07
CA ALA A 649 4.87 -32.31 -2.81
C ALA A 649 4.99 -33.84 -2.70
N GLY A 650 6.11 -34.30 -2.18
CA GLY A 650 6.34 -35.69 -1.81
C GLY A 650 6.65 -35.77 -0.32
N THR A 651 6.03 -36.70 0.38
CA THR A 651 6.18 -36.90 1.84
C THR A 651 6.49 -38.35 2.15
N ALA A 652 7.31 -38.56 3.17
CA ALA A 652 7.48 -39.85 3.82
C ALA A 652 6.99 -39.73 5.27
N HIS A 653 6.23 -40.71 5.71
CA HIS A 653 5.64 -40.73 7.05
C HIS A 653 5.86 -42.06 7.75
N ILE A 654 6.09 -41.98 9.06
CA ILE A 654 6.29 -43.13 9.96
C ILE A 654 5.29 -43.01 11.09
N GLY A 655 4.60 -44.10 11.40
CA GLY A 655 3.66 -44.22 12.51
C GLY A 655 4.00 -45.38 13.44
N LEU A 656 3.69 -45.22 14.72
CA LEU A 656 3.75 -46.27 15.71
C LEU A 656 2.59 -46.10 16.68
N ASP A 657 1.78 -47.15 16.85
CA ASP A 657 0.85 -47.30 17.95
C ASP A 657 1.30 -48.52 18.77
N GLN A 658 1.45 -48.35 20.07
CA GLN A 658 1.95 -49.39 20.97
C GLN A 658 1.01 -49.52 22.16
N GLN A 659 0.31 -50.64 22.27
CA GLN A 659 -0.35 -51.01 23.51
C GLN A 659 0.70 -51.42 24.55
N ILE A 660 0.77 -50.70 25.67
CA ILE A 660 1.74 -50.94 26.76
C ILE A 660 1.07 -51.69 27.92
N ALA A 661 -0.21 -51.42 28.18
CA ALA A 661 -1.05 -52.13 29.14
C ALA A 661 -2.48 -52.23 28.60
N THR A 662 -3.38 -53.01 29.21
CA THR A 662 -4.77 -53.20 28.74
C THR A 662 -5.52 -51.88 28.53
N ASP A 663 -5.20 -50.88 29.33
CA ASP A 663 -5.83 -49.56 29.42
C ASP A 663 -4.93 -48.42 28.92
N LEU A 664 -3.68 -48.67 28.52
CA LEU A 664 -2.71 -47.66 28.10
C LEU A 664 -2.07 -48.00 26.74
N ALA A 665 -2.17 -47.06 25.80
CA ALA A 665 -1.48 -47.08 24.53
C ALA A 665 -0.64 -45.81 24.34
N LEU A 666 0.53 -45.95 23.72
CA LEU A 666 1.35 -44.85 23.24
C LEU A 666 1.22 -44.75 21.73
N PHE A 667 1.38 -43.56 21.19
CA PHE A 667 1.44 -43.37 19.75
C PHE A 667 2.47 -42.30 19.35
N GLY A 668 3.01 -42.44 18.15
CA GLY A 668 3.99 -41.55 17.58
C GLY A 668 3.83 -41.49 16.06
N ARG A 669 3.95 -40.30 15.51
CA ARG A 669 3.81 -40.00 14.08
C ARG A 669 4.88 -38.99 13.71
N LEU A 670 5.58 -39.23 12.61
CA LEU A 670 6.60 -38.33 12.06
C LEU A 670 6.41 -38.23 10.55
N GLU A 671 6.53 -37.03 10.01
CA GLU A 671 6.55 -36.80 8.59
C GLU A 671 7.67 -35.84 8.17
N TYR A 672 8.17 -36.08 6.97
CA TYR A 672 9.14 -35.22 6.31
C TYR A 672 8.85 -35.19 4.82
N GLY A 673 8.89 -34.01 4.22
CA GLY A 673 8.56 -33.85 2.82
C GLY A 673 9.33 -32.75 2.11
N VAL A 674 9.21 -32.79 0.79
CA VAL A 674 9.74 -31.78 -0.12
C VAL A 674 8.62 -31.33 -1.04
N ALA A 675 8.40 -30.01 -1.14
CA ALA A 675 7.51 -29.39 -2.11
C ALA A 675 8.33 -28.63 -3.16
N ARG A 676 7.93 -28.79 -4.42
CA ARG A 676 8.56 -28.15 -5.56
C ARG A 676 7.54 -27.37 -6.37
N GLN A 677 7.87 -26.11 -6.64
CA GLN A 677 7.09 -25.23 -7.50
C GLN A 677 7.03 -25.76 -8.95
N SER A 678 5.94 -25.46 -9.66
CA SER A 678 5.73 -25.80 -11.07
C SER A 678 5.28 -24.59 -11.88
N GLY A 679 5.74 -24.50 -13.14
CA GLY A 679 5.41 -23.40 -14.06
C GLY A 679 6.44 -22.27 -14.05
N ALA A 680 6.15 -21.18 -14.76
CA ALA A 680 6.99 -19.99 -14.74
C ALA A 680 6.52 -19.04 -13.62
N THR A 681 7.46 -18.48 -12.87
CA THR A 681 7.16 -17.43 -11.89
C THR A 681 6.83 -16.12 -12.60
N SER A 682 6.14 -15.23 -11.91
CA SER A 682 5.73 -13.92 -12.42
C SER A 682 5.54 -12.92 -11.28
N GLY A 683 5.30 -11.65 -11.63
CA GLY A 683 5.22 -10.59 -10.64
C GLY A 683 6.60 -10.33 -10.02
N LEU A 684 6.63 -10.20 -8.70
CA LEU A 684 7.82 -10.00 -7.89
C LEU A 684 8.63 -11.28 -7.71
N VAL A 685 8.06 -12.47 -7.93
CA VAL A 685 8.78 -13.74 -7.71
C VAL A 685 9.63 -14.06 -8.93
N ALA A 686 10.95 -14.05 -8.74
CA ALA A 686 11.92 -14.36 -9.79
C ALA A 686 12.26 -15.85 -9.85
N ASN A 687 12.34 -16.52 -8.70
CA ASN A 687 12.60 -17.95 -8.60
C ASN A 687 12.22 -18.50 -7.21
N MET A 688 12.17 -19.83 -7.09
CA MET A 688 11.95 -20.52 -5.81
C MET A 688 12.84 -21.75 -5.71
N SER A 689 13.35 -22.03 -4.51
CA SER A 689 13.99 -23.31 -4.21
C SER A 689 12.95 -24.39 -3.92
N ASP A 690 13.40 -25.64 -3.85
CA ASP A 690 12.60 -26.69 -3.22
C ASP A 690 12.39 -26.34 -1.74
N LEU A 691 11.18 -26.58 -1.23
CA LEU A 691 10.81 -26.38 0.17
C LEU A 691 10.89 -27.71 0.92
N GLN A 692 11.61 -27.75 2.03
CA GLN A 692 11.62 -28.90 2.93
C GLN A 692 10.71 -28.60 4.10
N PHE A 693 9.91 -29.59 4.53
CA PHE A 693 8.96 -29.41 5.61
C PHE A 693 8.86 -30.65 6.49
N SER A 694 8.47 -30.46 7.74
CA SER A 694 8.30 -31.55 8.71
C SER A 694 7.11 -31.34 9.63
N GLY A 695 6.63 -32.44 10.21
CA GLY A 695 5.57 -32.46 11.21
C GLY A 695 5.69 -33.70 12.08
N PHE A 696 5.23 -33.63 13.32
CA PHE A 696 5.19 -34.81 14.18
C PHE A 696 4.10 -34.72 15.25
N GLU A 697 3.73 -35.88 15.79
CA GLU A 697 2.90 -35.99 16.98
C GLU A 697 3.34 -37.18 17.82
N VAL A 698 3.39 -36.99 19.13
CA VAL A 698 3.57 -38.08 20.10
C VAL A 698 2.53 -37.95 21.19
N GLY A 699 2.01 -39.07 21.67
CA GLY A 699 0.98 -39.03 22.69
C GLY A 699 0.71 -40.35 23.36
N ALA A 700 -0.22 -40.29 24.31
CA ALA A 700 -0.71 -41.43 25.06
C ALA A 700 -2.25 -41.42 25.07
N ARG A 701 -2.84 -42.61 25.03
CA ARG A 701 -4.27 -42.85 25.17
C ARG A 701 -4.49 -43.79 26.34
N MET A 702 -5.35 -43.37 27.25
CA MET A 702 -5.77 -44.14 28.40
C MET A 702 -7.27 -44.41 28.28
N ASN A 703 -7.69 -45.65 28.51
CA ASN A 703 -9.11 -46.02 28.51
C ASN A 703 -9.54 -46.41 29.94
N SER A 704 -10.79 -46.15 30.30
CA SER A 704 -11.38 -46.50 31.60
C SER A 704 -10.63 -45.91 32.81
N VAL A 705 -10.30 -44.61 32.73
CA VAL A 705 -9.54 -43.83 33.72
C VAL A 705 -10.40 -43.43 34.91
N LEU A 706 -11.58 -42.84 34.70
CA LEU A 706 -12.49 -42.38 35.74
C LEU A 706 -13.77 -43.24 35.81
N PHE A 707 -14.29 -43.64 34.65
CA PHE A 707 -15.49 -44.47 34.49
C PHE A 707 -15.25 -45.56 33.45
N ALA A 708 -16.09 -46.61 33.46
CA ALA A 708 -16.01 -47.64 32.44
C ALA A 708 -16.23 -47.02 31.03
N SER A 709 -15.32 -47.36 30.11
CA SER A 709 -15.36 -46.92 28.71
C SER A 709 -15.12 -45.42 28.45
N ASP A 710 -14.64 -44.65 29.43
CA ASP A 710 -14.11 -43.32 29.12
C ASP A 710 -12.73 -43.41 28.45
N ARG A 711 -12.28 -42.29 27.89
CA ARG A 711 -10.94 -42.16 27.29
C ARG A 711 -10.34 -40.82 27.67
N LEU A 712 -9.07 -40.84 28.06
CA LEU A 712 -8.22 -39.67 28.24
C LEU A 712 -7.05 -39.76 27.26
N SER A 713 -6.79 -38.70 26.50
CA SER A 713 -5.63 -38.60 25.63
C SER A 713 -4.80 -37.36 25.96
N PHE A 714 -3.49 -37.53 25.83
CA PHE A 714 -2.51 -36.45 25.90
C PHE A 714 -1.65 -36.51 24.64
N SER A 715 -1.40 -35.38 24.00
CA SER A 715 -0.46 -35.32 22.88
C SER A 715 0.38 -34.04 22.87
N LEU A 716 1.58 -34.19 22.32
CA LEU A 716 2.48 -33.12 21.92
C LEU A 716 2.63 -33.22 20.41
N ALA A 717 2.27 -32.16 19.70
CA ALA A 717 2.36 -32.13 18.24
C ALA A 717 3.09 -30.87 17.76
N GLN A 718 3.88 -31.02 16.70
CA GLN A 718 4.30 -29.91 15.85
C GLN A 718 3.49 -30.01 14.55
N PRO A 719 2.67 -29.01 14.22
CA PRO A 719 2.09 -28.90 12.89
C PRO A 719 3.14 -28.84 11.78
N LEU A 720 2.69 -28.81 10.54
CA LEU A 720 3.56 -28.66 9.40
C LEU A 720 4.41 -27.39 9.54
N ARG A 721 5.74 -27.51 9.49
CA ARG A 721 6.70 -26.41 9.54
C ARG A 721 7.61 -26.46 8.33
N ILE A 722 7.89 -25.32 7.70
CA ILE A 722 9.00 -25.20 6.74
C ILE A 722 10.33 -25.32 7.48
N GLU A 723 11.18 -26.23 7.05
CA GLU A 723 12.52 -26.45 7.60
C GLU A 723 13.62 -25.76 6.78
N SER A 724 13.40 -25.58 5.48
CA SER A 724 14.29 -24.80 4.61
C SER A 724 13.59 -24.43 3.31
N GLY A 725 13.91 -23.25 2.76
CA GLY A 725 13.56 -22.86 1.40
C GLY A 725 13.71 -21.36 1.20
N THR A 726 13.93 -20.93 -0.05
CA THR A 726 14.11 -19.51 -0.40
C THR A 726 13.18 -19.10 -1.53
N MET A 727 12.68 -17.87 -1.44
CA MET A 727 11.97 -17.16 -2.51
C MET A 727 12.85 -16.04 -3.04
N GLY A 728 13.33 -16.16 -4.28
CA GLY A 728 14.04 -15.10 -4.96
C GLY A 728 13.05 -14.06 -5.49
N LEU A 729 13.22 -12.81 -5.11
CA LEU A 729 12.33 -11.69 -5.42
C LEU A 729 13.04 -10.64 -6.27
N SER A 730 12.34 -10.12 -7.28
CA SER A 730 12.71 -8.94 -8.06
C SER A 730 11.82 -7.78 -7.63
N LEU A 731 12.29 -7.00 -6.66
CA LEU A 731 11.52 -5.94 -6.04
C LEU A 731 11.74 -4.61 -6.79
N PRO A 732 10.68 -3.91 -7.24
CA PRO A 732 10.84 -2.56 -7.75
C PRO A 732 11.35 -1.68 -6.62
N VAL A 733 12.37 -0.89 -6.92
CA VAL A 733 13.01 -0.03 -5.92
C VAL A 733 13.00 1.44 -6.31
N SER A 734 13.01 1.72 -7.61
CA SER A 734 13.18 3.07 -8.10
C SER A 734 12.64 3.19 -9.53
N ARG A 735 12.51 4.41 -10.03
CA ARG A 735 12.41 4.69 -11.46
C ARG A 735 13.41 5.76 -11.85
N ASN A 736 13.77 5.81 -13.14
CA ASN A 736 14.43 6.96 -13.75
C ASN A 736 13.40 7.93 -14.37
N ALA A 737 13.90 9.07 -14.88
CA ALA A 737 13.08 10.08 -15.55
C ALA A 737 12.38 9.54 -16.81
N ASP A 738 13.00 8.59 -17.54
CA ASP A 738 12.40 7.92 -18.69
C ASP A 738 11.29 6.92 -18.30
N GLY A 739 11.08 6.70 -16.99
CA GLY A 739 10.07 5.80 -16.46
C GLY A 739 10.50 4.33 -16.42
N ALA A 740 11.77 4.00 -16.68
CA ALA A 740 12.30 2.66 -16.46
C ALA A 740 12.38 2.35 -14.96
N ILE A 741 11.86 1.20 -14.55
CA ILE A 741 11.83 0.74 -13.17
C ILE A 741 13.12 -0.02 -12.88
N GLU A 742 13.82 0.41 -11.84
CA GLU A 742 14.96 -0.31 -11.28
C GLU A 742 14.46 -1.38 -10.32
N HIS A 743 15.01 -2.58 -10.46
CA HIS A 743 14.68 -3.73 -9.63
C HIS A 743 15.88 -4.18 -8.80
N ARG A 744 15.63 -4.52 -7.54
CA ARG A 744 16.61 -5.16 -6.65
C ARG A 744 16.24 -6.63 -6.49
N GLN A 745 17.22 -7.50 -6.72
CA GLN A 745 17.09 -8.92 -6.40
C GLN A 745 17.28 -9.12 -4.89
N GLN A 746 16.37 -9.87 -4.26
CA GLN A 746 16.38 -10.17 -2.83
C GLN A 746 15.98 -11.63 -2.64
N ASP A 747 16.80 -12.41 -1.93
CA ASP A 747 16.41 -13.76 -1.52
C ASP A 747 15.75 -13.68 -0.14
N ALA A 748 14.52 -14.20 -0.04
CA ALA A 748 13.79 -14.30 1.22
C ALA A 748 13.84 -15.74 1.75
N ASP A 749 14.35 -15.92 2.97
CA ASP A 749 14.27 -17.20 3.68
C ASP A 749 12.83 -17.43 4.14
N LEU A 750 12.27 -18.58 3.78
CA LEU A 750 10.90 -18.97 4.11
C LEU A 750 10.82 -19.75 5.44
N THR A 751 11.96 -19.98 6.09
CA THR A 751 12.03 -20.70 7.37
C THR A 751 11.51 -19.80 8.50
N PRO A 752 10.48 -20.22 9.25
CA PRO A 752 9.94 -19.42 10.35
C PRO A 752 10.91 -19.33 11.53
N GLY A 753 10.88 -18.23 12.27
CA GLY A 753 11.75 -18.00 13.44
C GLY A 753 11.41 -18.88 14.64
N GLY A 754 10.14 -19.28 14.79
CA GLY A 754 9.65 -20.13 15.87
C GLY A 754 9.44 -21.60 15.49
N ARG A 755 9.11 -22.42 16.50
CA ARG A 755 8.71 -23.81 16.30
C ARG A 755 7.50 -24.14 17.16
N GLU A 756 6.35 -24.23 16.51
CA GLU A 756 5.09 -24.49 17.20
C GLU A 756 5.08 -25.85 17.91
N PHE A 757 4.66 -25.86 19.17
CA PHE A 757 4.36 -27.08 19.91
C PHE A 757 2.97 -27.00 20.53
N ASN A 758 2.12 -27.95 20.17
CA ASN A 758 0.74 -28.07 20.61
C ASN A 758 0.64 -29.15 21.68
N LEU A 759 0.36 -28.71 22.90
CA LEU A 759 0.08 -29.54 24.05
C LEU A 759 -1.42 -29.72 24.16
N SER A 760 -1.90 -30.93 23.93
CA SER A 760 -3.33 -31.26 23.94
C SER A 760 -3.67 -32.25 25.05
N LEU A 761 -4.80 -32.02 25.73
CA LEU A 761 -5.40 -32.93 26.69
C LEU A 761 -6.88 -33.07 26.33
N ALA A 762 -7.34 -34.27 26.01
CA ALA A 762 -8.74 -34.50 25.70
C ALA A 762 -9.32 -35.65 26.52
N TYR A 763 -10.53 -35.46 27.03
CA TYR A 763 -11.28 -36.47 27.75
C TYR A 763 -12.62 -36.67 27.06
N SER A 764 -13.01 -37.92 26.86
CA SER A 764 -14.30 -38.29 26.27
C SER A 764 -14.96 -39.39 27.10
N GLN A 765 -16.27 -39.28 27.31
CA GLN A 765 -17.04 -40.31 28.00
C GLN A 765 -18.35 -40.58 27.26
N PRO A 766 -18.66 -41.86 26.98
CA PRO A 766 -19.96 -42.26 26.45
C PRO A 766 -21.10 -41.91 27.42
N ILE A 767 -22.19 -41.34 26.90
CA ILE A 767 -23.45 -41.12 27.62
C ILE A 767 -24.61 -41.62 26.75
N GLY A 768 -25.24 -42.73 27.15
CA GLY A 768 -26.35 -43.32 26.38
C GLY A 768 -25.90 -43.79 24.99
N SER A 769 -26.58 -43.31 23.95
CA SER A 769 -26.17 -43.49 22.55
C SER A 769 -25.19 -42.42 22.06
N GLY A 770 -24.78 -41.49 22.92
CA GLY A 770 -23.89 -40.39 22.59
C GLY A 770 -22.57 -40.43 23.35
N GLN A 771 -21.81 -39.35 23.21
CA GLN A 771 -20.59 -39.08 23.95
C GLN A 771 -20.49 -37.60 24.28
N TRP A 772 -19.92 -37.27 25.44
CA TRP A 772 -19.46 -35.91 25.72
C TRP A 772 -17.95 -35.86 25.77
N GLN A 773 -17.38 -34.72 25.42
CA GLN A 773 -15.95 -34.52 25.29
C GLN A 773 -15.54 -33.15 25.83
N ILE A 774 -14.38 -33.09 26.47
CA ILE A 774 -13.72 -31.85 26.91
C ILE A 774 -12.27 -31.89 26.43
N GLY A 775 -11.83 -30.81 25.81
CA GLY A 775 -10.52 -30.69 25.21
C GLY A 775 -9.84 -29.41 25.65
N LEU A 776 -8.61 -29.51 26.13
CA LEU A 776 -7.74 -28.39 26.45
C LEU A 776 -6.55 -28.43 25.50
N GLN A 777 -6.15 -27.27 25.00
CA GLN A 777 -4.95 -27.15 24.19
C GLN A 777 -4.17 -25.89 24.54
N HIS A 778 -2.86 -26.00 24.55
CA HIS A 778 -1.92 -24.90 24.68
C HIS A 778 -0.89 -24.97 23.55
N ARG A 779 -0.69 -23.86 22.84
CA ARG A 779 0.24 -23.73 21.71
C ARG A 779 1.40 -22.82 22.13
N LEU A 780 2.61 -23.36 22.12
CA LEU A 780 3.85 -22.61 22.23
C LEU A 780 4.33 -22.26 20.82
N ASP A 781 4.88 -21.07 20.61
CA ASP A 781 5.25 -20.52 19.30
C ASP A 781 4.12 -20.69 18.25
N ALA A 782 2.90 -20.31 18.62
CA ALA A 782 1.71 -20.48 17.79
C ALA A 782 1.89 -19.83 16.40
N GLY A 783 1.61 -20.59 15.34
CA GLY A 783 1.86 -20.23 13.94
C GLY A 783 3.34 -20.33 13.53
N HIS A 784 4.16 -21.05 14.29
CA HIS A 784 5.64 -21.03 14.15
C HIS A 784 6.27 -19.65 14.35
N ILE A 785 5.61 -18.75 15.09
CA ILE A 785 6.09 -17.39 15.40
C ILE A 785 6.73 -17.40 16.79
N GLN A 786 7.98 -16.97 16.90
CA GLN A 786 8.72 -17.04 18.16
C GLN A 786 8.04 -16.23 19.27
N GLY A 787 7.75 -16.88 20.41
CA GLY A 787 7.12 -16.25 21.57
C GLY A 787 5.60 -16.06 21.48
N ALA A 788 4.98 -16.37 20.33
CA ALA A 788 3.52 -16.38 20.22
C ALA A 788 2.93 -17.55 21.02
N SER A 789 1.83 -17.34 21.74
CA SER A 789 1.17 -18.43 22.46
C SER A 789 -0.34 -18.31 22.41
N SER A 790 -1.02 -19.44 22.48
CA SER A 790 -2.48 -19.49 22.47
C SER A 790 -2.99 -20.64 23.33
N SER A 791 -4.12 -20.46 24.01
CA SER A 791 -4.74 -21.49 24.86
C SER A 791 -6.24 -21.56 24.57
N GLY A 792 -6.81 -22.75 24.62
CA GLY A 792 -8.20 -22.98 24.25
C GLY A 792 -8.82 -24.15 24.97
N LEU A 793 -10.15 -24.07 25.13
CA LEU A 793 -11.00 -25.09 25.71
C LEU A 793 -12.13 -25.40 24.71
N ALA A 794 -12.29 -26.66 24.37
CA ALA A 794 -13.42 -27.18 23.61
C ALA A 794 -14.33 -28.04 24.50
N LEU A 795 -15.64 -27.91 24.31
CA LEU A 795 -16.65 -28.79 24.90
C LEU A 795 -17.52 -29.31 23.76
N GLY A 796 -17.59 -30.63 23.62
CA GLY A 796 -18.36 -31.31 22.57
C GLY A 796 -19.40 -32.26 23.18
N VAL A 797 -20.58 -32.33 22.56
CA VAL A 797 -21.59 -33.35 22.85
C VAL A 797 -22.07 -33.91 21.51
N GLY A 798 -21.84 -35.20 21.30
CA GLY A 798 -22.31 -35.95 20.13
C GLY A 798 -23.42 -36.91 20.52
N GLN A 799 -24.49 -36.97 19.74
CA GLN A 799 -25.60 -37.89 19.96
C GLN A 799 -25.90 -38.63 18.64
N SER A 800 -25.88 -39.97 18.66
CA SER A 800 -26.38 -40.74 17.53
C SER A 800 -27.90 -40.89 17.65
N PHE A 801 -28.62 -40.56 16.57
CA PHE A 801 -30.08 -40.68 16.47
C PHE A 801 -30.48 -41.88 15.61
#